data_AF-A0A5C6BXD8-F1
#
_entry.id   AF-A0A5C6BXD8-F1
#
_cell.length_a   1.000
_cell.length_b   1.000
_cell.length_c   1.000
_cell.angle_alpha   90.00
_cell.angle_beta   90.00
_cell.angle_gamma   90.00
#
_symmetry.space_group_name_H-M   'P 1'
#
loop_
_entity.id
_entity.type
_entity.pdbx_description
1 polymer ?
#
loop_
_entity_poly.entity_id
_entity_poly.type
_entity_poly.pdbx_seq_one_letter_code
_entity_poly.pdbx_strand_id
1 'polypeptide(L)'
;MLDVCPRLSRSANNFVDRRFSSFLLASTAFFLVYMSLRTMFVPPPVQPVAPDDTLAEVAESERDAAIEPSNPDATTESEGSSVASADIEDVPERPENPEWRTLGSMDPASGHVMLVTLNSRGGGIERIELTERKKNGRLKYRRVDVLSGYLGYLAADPTATVEGVAVNVVGPGTPAAAAVSTTAGVPNGLRPGDRIVAVNDDPISNTDMLSGWLNGTKPGDKVTLDVIRENDKAIQFTAELTEHPLDLVRLADKGGEDQVKGNLTRLSSLLTVSKVGRREIAPGKRALPSLGDPGDFIWNVTPEGKLDDAEQGAGQGADADAQTVSFELRLSEQEMQDAGGHAVGLQRSYSLRPGSYVLDMDVQIDNRYDKSQELAYRLEGVNGITLEGWWYSNKISPNWGGSAARDLVYNTTAGGHELVSGYGLLKRARKDAVADDQNLFSPNSDAAAKDLQYIGVDAQYFTVAYLPPADEDRLTNFRRAIGTLAADPAEIPKHQERAVNTTFYLDSAVASVPPGSSLKQSLRLFAGPKQPELFDQYGLQDCIYYGWFSWPAKLLGNLLHVLSGIGNYALAIVLLTIIVRGAMFPLSRKAAVNAQRMQELAPELKKITEQYKDDMEGRVKAQRELQQRVGFNPLSGCLPMFLQLPIFMGLYRSLSVDIELRQAAFASWTTWASNLAAPDMLYYWGDWMWDYLAGRGTGWLGPYFNILPVIVMVLFLAQQKMFMPPATDEQTAMTQKMMSYMTLIMGLFFFRVPAGLCIYFITSSLWGIGERILVKKTLPKTPHFDKAVLEGKVNHRGGSNAKGAAGNRLAAPKRPGGPSAGETAEPTWADRLRQRMNPEEPAAPLPRDRKRPKTNKKRG
;
A
#
# COMPACT_ATOMS: atom_id res chain seq x y z
N MET A 1 -22.86 34.49 -22.77
CA MET A 1 -23.93 33.54 -23.14
C MET A 1 -23.29 32.16 -23.09
N LEU A 2 -23.01 31.61 -21.90
CA LEU A 2 -23.94 30.90 -21.00
C LEU A 2 -24.54 29.66 -21.66
N ASP A 3 -23.80 28.55 -21.61
CA ASP A 3 -24.24 27.29 -20.99
C ASP A 3 -23.07 26.30 -20.93
N VAL A 4 -22.39 26.27 -19.79
CA VAL A 4 -21.46 25.20 -19.40
C VAL A 4 -22.04 24.60 -18.12
N CYS A 5 -22.43 23.34 -18.24
CA CYS A 5 -23.15 22.51 -17.28
C CYS A 5 -22.40 22.38 -15.93
N PRO A 6 -23.11 22.27 -14.78
CA PRO A 6 -22.49 22.27 -13.46
C PRO A 6 -22.07 20.85 -13.04
N ARG A 7 -20.78 20.52 -13.10
CA ARG A 7 -20.18 19.38 -12.36
C ARG A 7 -19.46 19.89 -11.11
N LEU A 8 -20.21 20.50 -10.19
CA LEU A 8 -19.73 20.84 -8.85
C LEU A 8 -20.88 20.63 -7.86
N SER A 9 -21.17 19.38 -7.52
CA SER A 9 -21.96 19.06 -6.32
C SER A 9 -21.76 17.60 -5.92
N ARG A 10 -21.28 17.42 -4.67
CA ARG A 10 -21.13 16.17 -3.89
C ARG A 10 -19.90 15.28 -4.12
N SER A 11 -18.71 15.84 -3.90
CA SER A 11 -17.57 15.05 -3.38
C SER A 11 -16.67 15.84 -2.41
N ALA A 12 -17.13 16.99 -1.92
CA ALA A 12 -16.42 17.77 -0.91
C ALA A 12 -17.21 17.72 0.39
N ASN A 13 -16.54 17.39 1.48
CA ASN A 13 -17.02 17.36 2.88
C ASN A 13 -17.78 16.11 3.34
N ASN A 14 -17.04 15.03 3.57
CA ASN A 14 -17.17 14.30 4.84
C ASN A 14 -15.76 14.09 5.41
N PHE A 15 -15.24 15.20 5.92
CA PHE A 15 -13.91 15.33 6.49
C PHE A 15 -13.95 14.78 7.92
N VAL A 16 -13.76 13.48 8.06
CA VAL A 16 -13.18 12.74 9.20
C VAL A 16 -13.60 11.27 9.03
N ASP A 17 -12.63 10.42 8.72
CA ASP A 17 -12.77 8.96 8.71
C ASP A 17 -13.40 8.51 10.04
N ARG A 18 -14.47 7.69 10.00
CA ARG A 18 -15.13 7.16 11.21
C ARG A 18 -14.13 6.46 12.15
N ARG A 19 -13.03 5.93 11.59
CA ARG A 19 -11.91 5.35 12.35
C ARG A 19 -11.00 6.38 12.99
N PHE A 20 -10.80 7.55 12.38
CA PHE A 20 -10.08 8.65 13.01
C PHE A 20 -10.84 9.13 14.26
N SER A 21 -12.16 9.29 14.18
CA SER A 21 -13.00 9.60 15.35
C SER A 21 -12.93 8.51 16.41
N SER A 22 -13.01 7.25 16.02
CA SER A 22 -12.92 6.10 16.94
C SER A 22 -11.53 6.00 17.58
N PHE A 23 -10.46 6.24 16.83
CA PHE A 23 -9.10 6.32 17.33
C PHE A 23 -8.92 7.50 18.28
N LEU A 24 -9.49 8.68 17.97
CA LEU A 24 -9.42 9.84 18.87
C LEU A 24 -10.13 9.55 20.19
N LEU A 25 -11.33 8.95 20.12
CA LEU A 25 -12.09 8.54 21.29
C LEU A 25 -11.36 7.46 22.10
N ALA A 26 -10.84 6.42 21.44
CA ALA A 26 -10.10 5.35 22.08
C ALA A 26 -8.76 5.83 22.65
N SER A 27 -8.05 6.71 21.97
CA SER A 27 -6.80 7.32 22.45
C SER A 27 -7.05 8.27 23.60
N THR A 28 -8.14 9.03 23.56
CA THR A 28 -8.55 9.90 24.68
C THR A 28 -8.97 9.04 25.87
N ALA A 29 -9.76 8.00 25.66
CA ALA A 29 -10.14 7.04 26.69
C ALA A 29 -8.92 6.31 27.26
N PHE A 30 -8.00 5.82 26.42
CA PHE A 30 -6.76 5.21 26.85
C PHE A 30 -5.86 6.18 27.59
N PHE A 31 -5.77 7.44 27.16
CA PHE A 31 -5.00 8.47 27.86
C PHE A 31 -5.62 8.78 29.24
N LEU A 32 -6.95 8.83 29.33
CA LEU A 32 -7.66 9.01 30.59
C LEU A 32 -7.51 7.79 31.51
N VAL A 33 -7.62 6.58 30.96
CA VAL A 33 -7.38 5.31 31.67
C VAL A 33 -5.93 5.18 32.08
N TYR A 34 -4.96 5.54 31.22
CA TYR A 34 -3.53 5.58 31.55
C TYR A 34 -3.26 6.59 32.66
N MET A 35 -3.84 7.79 32.59
CA MET A 35 -3.77 8.76 33.68
C MET A 35 -4.39 8.21 34.98
N SER A 36 -5.44 7.40 34.87
CA SER A 36 -6.11 6.73 36.01
C SER A 36 -5.41 5.45 36.49
N LEU A 37 -4.58 4.80 35.67
CA LEU A 37 -3.83 3.58 36.01
C LEU A 37 -2.40 3.92 36.48
N ARG A 38 -1.87 5.10 36.13
CA ARG A 38 -0.59 5.60 36.65
C ARG A 38 -0.61 5.78 38.17
N THR A 39 -1.79 5.83 38.77
CA THR A 39 -2.00 5.81 40.23
C THR A 39 -2.08 4.39 40.81
N MET A 40 -2.24 3.34 39.98
CA MET A 40 -2.38 1.94 40.38
C MET A 40 -1.10 1.10 40.26
N PHE A 41 -0.08 1.51 39.49
CA PHE A 41 1.18 0.77 39.38
C PHE A 41 2.13 1.07 40.56
N VAL A 42 1.78 0.53 41.72
CA VAL A 42 2.68 0.22 42.82
C VAL A 42 3.06 -1.26 42.68
N PRO A 43 4.33 -1.68 42.75
CA PRO A 43 4.66 -3.10 42.82
C PRO A 43 4.11 -3.67 44.13
N PRO A 44 3.46 -4.85 44.13
CA PRO A 44 2.92 -5.41 45.35
C PRO A 44 4.05 -5.73 46.34
N PRO A 45 3.83 -5.58 47.67
CA PRO A 45 4.79 -6.01 48.65
C PRO A 45 5.00 -7.53 48.57
N VAL A 46 6.27 -7.94 48.62
CA VAL A 46 6.71 -9.33 48.67
C VAL A 46 6.10 -10.00 49.91
N GLN A 47 5.30 -11.05 49.70
CA GLN A 47 4.82 -11.90 50.80
C GLN A 47 5.89 -12.96 51.12
N PRO A 48 6.18 -13.22 52.42
CA PRO A 48 7.05 -14.32 52.81
C PRO A 48 6.35 -15.66 52.62
N VAL A 49 7.06 -16.59 51.98
CA VAL A 49 6.70 -18.00 51.85
C VAL A 49 7.25 -18.77 53.06
N ALA A 50 6.46 -19.66 53.64
CA ALA A 50 6.91 -20.89 54.33
C ALA A 50 5.68 -21.83 54.56
N PRO A 51 5.85 -23.12 54.91
CA PRO A 51 5.97 -24.20 53.94
C PRO A 51 5.03 -25.42 54.21
N ASP A 52 4.83 -26.18 53.13
CA ASP A 52 4.65 -27.63 52.96
C ASP A 52 3.66 -28.54 53.74
N ASP A 53 3.44 -29.67 53.05
CA ASP A 53 2.95 -30.99 53.47
C ASP A 53 1.42 -31.25 53.44
N THR A 54 0.89 -32.35 52.88
CA THR A 54 1.47 -33.58 52.32
C THR A 54 0.38 -34.38 51.56
N LEU A 55 0.86 -35.10 50.52
CA LEU A 55 0.59 -36.51 50.13
C LEU A 55 -0.83 -37.11 49.95
N ALA A 56 -0.95 -37.79 48.81
CA ALA A 56 -1.31 -39.22 48.58
C ALA A 56 -2.25 -39.34 47.36
N GLU A 57 -1.81 -39.74 46.16
CA GLU A 57 -1.40 -41.08 45.69
C GLU A 57 -2.59 -42.01 45.33
N VAL A 58 -2.36 -42.83 44.29
CA VAL A 58 -3.02 -44.10 43.89
C VAL A 58 -3.84 -44.08 42.57
N ALA A 59 -3.11 -44.43 41.51
CA ALA A 59 -3.23 -45.62 40.64
C ALA A 59 -4.42 -45.88 39.69
N GLU A 60 -4.00 -46.20 38.45
CA GLU A 60 -4.40 -47.29 37.54
C GLU A 60 -5.85 -47.45 37.05
N SER A 61 -6.03 -47.45 35.71
CA SER A 61 -6.20 -48.70 34.96
C SER A 61 -6.31 -48.48 33.45
N GLU A 62 -5.56 -49.29 32.71
CA GLU A 62 -5.68 -49.55 31.27
C GLU A 62 -6.86 -50.51 30.97
N ARG A 63 -7.45 -50.42 29.77
CA ARG A 63 -7.43 -51.53 28.79
C ARG A 63 -8.13 -51.21 27.46
N ASP A 64 -7.51 -51.75 26.41
CA ASP A 64 -7.83 -51.77 24.98
C ASP A 64 -9.10 -52.54 24.59
N ALA A 65 -9.60 -52.32 23.37
CA ALA A 65 -9.61 -53.34 22.31
C ALA A 65 -10.10 -52.78 20.95
N ALA A 66 -9.37 -53.14 19.90
CA ALA A 66 -9.67 -52.94 18.48
C ALA A 66 -10.55 -54.08 17.90
N ILE A 67 -11.11 -53.88 16.69
CA ILE A 67 -11.01 -54.76 15.49
C ILE A 67 -11.94 -54.22 14.36
N GLU A 68 -11.41 -54.24 13.13
CA GLU A 68 -11.97 -53.81 11.83
C GLU A 68 -12.94 -54.86 11.17
N PRO A 69 -13.11 -54.96 9.82
CA PRO A 69 -14.17 -54.33 9.01
C PRO A 69 -15.01 -55.37 8.20
N SER A 70 -16.03 -54.95 7.44
CA SER A 70 -16.55 -55.75 6.32
C SER A 70 -17.33 -54.92 5.30
N ASN A 71 -16.81 -54.89 4.06
CA ASN A 71 -17.57 -54.74 2.81
C ASN A 71 -17.86 -56.18 2.29
N PRO A 72 -18.84 -56.43 1.38
CA PRO A 72 -18.56 -56.21 -0.05
C PRO A 72 -19.76 -55.86 -0.95
N ASP A 73 -19.37 -55.44 -2.16
CA ASP A 73 -20.03 -55.34 -3.47
C ASP A 73 -21.37 -56.07 -3.75
N ALA A 74 -22.19 -55.45 -4.61
CA ALA A 74 -22.43 -55.97 -5.96
C ALA A 74 -23.13 -54.94 -6.89
N THR A 75 -22.66 -54.99 -8.14
CA THR A 75 -23.01 -54.30 -9.37
C THR A 75 -24.39 -54.65 -9.94
N THR A 76 -24.94 -53.75 -10.77
CA THR A 76 -25.59 -54.15 -12.04
C THR A 76 -25.70 -52.98 -13.02
N GLU A 77 -25.33 -53.27 -14.27
CA GLU A 77 -25.43 -52.45 -15.48
C GLU A 77 -26.83 -52.54 -16.12
N SER A 78 -27.19 -51.48 -16.86
CA SER A 78 -27.83 -51.46 -18.21
C SER A 78 -28.50 -50.08 -18.38
N GLU A 79 -28.67 -49.45 -19.54
CA GLU A 79 -28.55 -49.87 -20.93
C GLU A 79 -28.50 -48.58 -21.78
N GLY A 80 -27.83 -48.65 -22.93
CA GLY A 80 -27.70 -47.53 -23.85
C GLY A 80 -28.98 -47.21 -24.62
N SER A 81 -29.14 -45.93 -24.98
CA SER A 81 -29.99 -45.54 -26.10
C SER A 81 -29.18 -44.70 -27.08
N SER A 82 -29.01 -45.24 -28.28
CA SER A 82 -28.48 -44.58 -29.46
C SER A 82 -29.30 -43.35 -29.83
N VAL A 83 -28.66 -42.19 -29.89
CA VAL A 83 -29.21 -41.00 -30.56
C VAL A 83 -28.46 -40.83 -31.88
N ALA A 84 -29.25 -40.69 -32.94
CA ALA A 84 -28.82 -40.59 -34.32
C ALA A 84 -27.87 -39.41 -34.53
N SER A 85 -26.88 -39.64 -35.38
CA SER A 85 -26.00 -38.66 -35.99
C SER A 85 -26.80 -37.56 -36.69
N ALA A 86 -26.96 -36.43 -36.01
CA ALA A 86 -27.25 -35.16 -36.66
C ALA A 86 -25.92 -34.55 -37.11
N ASP A 87 -25.94 -33.91 -38.28
CA ASP A 87 -24.79 -33.42 -39.04
C ASP A 87 -23.72 -32.77 -38.15
N ILE A 88 -22.51 -33.31 -38.23
CA ILE A 88 -21.33 -32.78 -37.55
C ILE A 88 -21.06 -31.39 -38.13
N GLU A 89 -21.49 -30.36 -37.41
CA GLU A 89 -20.95 -29.03 -37.59
C GLU A 89 -19.43 -29.12 -37.38
N ASP A 90 -18.72 -28.64 -38.40
CA ASP A 90 -17.27 -28.59 -38.57
C ASP A 90 -16.56 -28.35 -37.22
N VAL A 91 -15.84 -29.34 -36.70
CA VAL A 91 -14.97 -29.15 -35.53
C VAL A 91 -13.90 -28.16 -35.99
N PRO A 92 -13.93 -26.91 -35.50
CA PRO A 92 -13.01 -25.91 -36.01
C PRO A 92 -11.60 -26.32 -35.62
N GLU A 93 -10.70 -26.36 -36.60
CA GLU A 93 -9.29 -26.68 -36.39
C GLU A 93 -8.72 -25.71 -35.34
N ARG A 94 -8.46 -26.23 -34.13
CA ARG A 94 -7.87 -25.46 -33.04
C ARG A 94 -6.36 -25.44 -33.23
N PRO A 95 -5.69 -24.28 -33.08
CA PRO A 95 -4.23 -24.24 -33.19
C PRO A 95 -3.58 -25.19 -32.17
N GLU A 96 -2.58 -25.94 -32.62
CA GLU A 96 -1.82 -26.85 -31.74
C GLU A 96 -0.86 -26.08 -30.81
N ASN A 97 -0.33 -24.95 -31.29
CA ASN A 97 0.67 -24.16 -30.58
C ASN A 97 0.15 -22.75 -30.28
N PRO A 98 0.47 -22.19 -29.11
CA PRO A 98 0.13 -20.82 -28.78
C PRO A 98 0.92 -19.82 -29.64
N GLU A 99 0.30 -18.69 -29.92
CA GLU A 99 0.90 -17.55 -30.60
C GLU A 99 0.94 -16.34 -29.66
N TRP A 100 2.00 -15.53 -29.79
CA TRP A 100 2.14 -14.28 -29.06
C TRP A 100 1.95 -13.08 -29.99
N ARG A 101 1.26 -12.06 -29.50
CA ARG A 101 1.10 -10.77 -30.18
C ARG A 101 1.46 -9.65 -29.23
N THR A 102 1.93 -8.54 -29.78
CA THR A 102 2.31 -7.36 -28.98
C THR A 102 1.51 -6.13 -29.40
N LEU A 103 1.15 -5.31 -28.42
CA LEU A 103 0.62 -3.97 -28.62
C LEU A 103 1.57 -2.96 -27.96
N GLY A 104 1.79 -1.83 -28.62
CA GLY A 104 2.70 -0.78 -28.16
C GLY A 104 4.17 -1.06 -28.48
N SER A 105 5.06 -0.35 -27.79
CA SER A 105 6.49 -0.35 -28.13
C SER A 105 7.36 0.22 -27.01
N MET A 106 8.63 -0.22 -26.97
CA MET A 106 9.71 0.37 -26.17
C MET A 106 10.44 1.53 -26.86
N ASP A 107 10.18 1.75 -28.15
CA ASP A 107 10.75 2.86 -28.91
C ASP A 107 10.03 4.17 -28.52
N PRO A 108 10.73 5.16 -27.94
CA PRO A 108 10.12 6.44 -27.58
C PRO A 108 9.53 7.20 -28.78
N ALA A 109 10.00 6.95 -30.01
CA ALA A 109 9.45 7.58 -31.21
C ALA A 109 8.03 7.08 -31.55
N SER A 110 7.63 5.93 -31.02
CA SER A 110 6.28 5.36 -31.23
C SER A 110 5.17 6.10 -30.47
N GLY A 111 5.52 6.95 -29.50
CA GLY A 111 4.57 7.60 -28.60
C GLY A 111 3.89 6.68 -27.57
N HIS A 112 4.13 5.37 -27.60
CA HIS A 112 3.56 4.44 -26.63
C HIS A 112 4.27 4.54 -25.28
N VAL A 113 3.49 4.37 -24.21
CA VAL A 113 3.99 4.32 -22.82
C VAL A 113 3.89 2.92 -22.20
N MET A 114 3.36 1.96 -22.97
CA MET A 114 3.29 0.56 -22.62
C MET A 114 3.72 -0.32 -23.80
N LEU A 115 4.22 -1.51 -23.46
CA LEU A 115 4.36 -2.65 -24.36
C LEU A 115 3.63 -3.83 -23.72
N VAL A 116 2.56 -4.29 -24.35
CA VAL A 116 1.69 -5.38 -23.88
C VAL A 116 1.97 -6.63 -24.69
N THR A 117 2.24 -7.75 -24.03
CA THR A 117 2.37 -9.07 -24.65
C THR A 117 1.12 -9.89 -24.35
N LEU A 118 0.44 -10.30 -25.41
CA LEU A 118 -0.77 -11.11 -25.41
C LEU A 118 -0.43 -12.52 -25.85
N ASN A 119 -1.16 -13.51 -25.30
CA ASN A 119 -1.00 -14.91 -25.62
C ASN A 119 -2.33 -15.47 -26.11
N SER A 120 -2.30 -16.21 -27.22
CA SER A 120 -3.50 -16.85 -27.77
C SER A 120 -4.05 -17.94 -26.85
N ARG A 121 -3.24 -18.47 -25.93
CA ARG A 121 -3.69 -19.27 -24.81
C ARG A 121 -4.64 -18.44 -23.92
N GLY A 122 -5.90 -18.84 -23.87
CA GLY A 122 -6.96 -18.15 -23.15
C GLY A 122 -7.30 -16.74 -23.65
N GLY A 123 -6.71 -16.29 -24.78
CA GLY A 123 -6.78 -14.90 -25.25
C GLY A 123 -6.36 -13.89 -24.17
N GLY A 124 -5.37 -14.25 -23.34
CA GLY A 124 -5.02 -13.55 -22.10
C GLY A 124 -3.84 -12.57 -22.24
N ILE A 125 -3.63 -11.78 -21.19
CA ILE A 125 -2.49 -10.87 -21.05
C ILE A 125 -1.38 -11.60 -20.30
N GLU A 126 -0.21 -11.72 -20.93
CA GLU A 126 0.96 -12.37 -20.32
C GLU A 126 1.86 -11.35 -19.61
N ARG A 127 2.05 -10.18 -20.23
CA ARG A 127 2.97 -9.16 -19.73
C ARG A 127 2.50 -7.75 -20.10
N ILE A 128 2.65 -6.80 -19.17
CA ILE A 128 2.50 -5.37 -19.44
C ILE A 128 3.78 -4.68 -18.94
N GLU A 129 4.52 -4.06 -19.84
CA GLU A 129 5.74 -3.32 -19.54
C GLU A 129 5.50 -1.82 -19.66
N LEU A 130 5.93 -1.03 -18.68
CA LEU A 130 5.87 0.42 -18.76
C LEU A 130 7.12 0.95 -19.46
N THR A 131 6.92 1.65 -20.58
CA THR A 131 7.98 2.05 -21.50
C THR A 131 8.22 3.56 -21.55
N GLU A 132 7.44 4.34 -20.79
CA GLU A 132 7.61 5.80 -20.69
C GLU A 132 9.06 6.17 -20.31
N ARG A 133 9.64 7.14 -21.02
CA ARG A 133 11.01 7.62 -20.77
C ARG A 133 11.02 9.04 -20.19
N LYS A 134 11.98 9.29 -19.30
CA LYS A 134 12.32 10.63 -18.82
C LYS A 134 13.03 11.40 -19.94
N LYS A 135 13.14 12.74 -19.79
CA LYS A 135 13.84 13.62 -20.75
C LYS A 135 15.31 13.23 -21.00
N ASN A 136 15.94 12.50 -20.08
CA ASN A 136 17.31 12.01 -20.21
C ASN A 136 17.41 10.64 -20.91
N GLY A 137 16.33 10.13 -21.51
CA GLY A 137 16.29 8.86 -22.24
C GLY A 137 16.16 7.60 -21.36
N ARG A 138 16.29 7.73 -20.04
CA ARG A 138 16.13 6.62 -19.10
C ARG A 138 14.67 6.24 -18.93
N LEU A 139 14.40 4.98 -18.63
CA LEU A 139 13.06 4.53 -18.31
C LEU A 139 12.54 5.25 -17.07
N LYS A 140 11.29 5.73 -17.13
CA LYS A 140 10.65 6.42 -16.01
C LYS A 140 10.36 5.45 -14.87
N TYR A 141 9.88 4.25 -15.23
CA TYR A 141 9.61 3.15 -14.31
C TYR A 141 10.41 1.93 -14.76
N ARG A 142 11.41 1.56 -13.97
CA ARG A 142 12.21 0.34 -14.17
C ARG A 142 11.99 -0.63 -13.01
N ARG A 143 12.37 -1.89 -13.17
CA ARG A 143 12.49 -2.81 -12.03
C ARG A 143 13.53 -2.29 -11.05
N VAL A 144 13.22 -2.32 -9.75
CA VAL A 144 14.07 -1.67 -8.73
C VAL A 144 15.29 -2.53 -8.40
N ASP A 145 15.08 -3.84 -8.29
CA ASP A 145 16.10 -4.81 -7.86
C ASP A 145 16.81 -5.50 -9.05
N VAL A 146 16.41 -5.20 -10.29
CA VAL A 146 17.06 -5.71 -11.51
C VAL A 146 17.92 -4.63 -12.12
N LEU A 147 19.24 -4.78 -11.99
CA LEU A 147 20.25 -3.84 -12.49
C LEU A 147 20.94 -4.32 -13.76
N SER A 148 20.62 -5.53 -14.23
CA SER A 148 21.20 -6.13 -15.42
C SER A 148 20.72 -5.47 -16.71
N GLY A 149 21.47 -5.70 -17.79
CA GLY A 149 21.06 -5.32 -19.12
C GLY A 149 19.84 -6.14 -19.58
N TYR A 150 18.88 -5.47 -20.21
CA TYR A 150 17.66 -6.08 -20.72
C TYR A 150 17.71 -6.21 -22.23
N LEU A 151 17.49 -7.43 -22.73
CA LEU A 151 17.43 -7.73 -24.17
C LEU A 151 16.01 -7.54 -24.75
N GLY A 152 14.98 -7.80 -23.96
CA GLY A 152 13.59 -7.91 -24.41
C GLY A 152 12.94 -9.19 -23.86
N TYR A 153 11.61 -9.17 -23.75
CA TYR A 153 10.86 -10.35 -23.35
C TYR A 153 10.68 -11.26 -24.56
N LEU A 154 11.16 -12.50 -24.45
CA LEU A 154 11.18 -13.47 -25.56
C LEU A 154 10.08 -14.54 -25.46
N ALA A 155 9.30 -14.54 -24.37
CA ALA A 155 8.30 -15.56 -24.04
C ALA A 155 8.84 -17.01 -24.14
N ALA A 156 10.11 -17.20 -23.81
CA ALA A 156 10.77 -18.49 -23.91
C ALA A 156 10.26 -19.47 -22.84
N ASP A 157 9.97 -20.69 -23.28
CA ASP A 157 9.56 -21.80 -22.43
C ASP A 157 10.79 -22.45 -21.79
N PRO A 158 10.94 -22.41 -20.46
CA PRO A 158 12.08 -23.02 -19.78
C PRO A 158 12.08 -24.56 -19.85
N THR A 159 10.95 -25.19 -20.22
CA THR A 159 10.80 -26.65 -20.30
C THR A 159 11.07 -27.19 -21.71
N ALA A 160 11.30 -26.32 -22.69
CA ALA A 160 11.61 -26.73 -24.04
C ALA A 160 12.90 -27.57 -24.08
N THR A 161 12.83 -28.77 -24.68
CA THR A 161 13.98 -29.68 -24.82
C THR A 161 14.85 -29.36 -26.04
N VAL A 162 14.59 -28.25 -26.71
CA VAL A 162 15.34 -27.81 -27.90
C VAL A 162 16.65 -27.19 -27.45
N GLU A 163 17.76 -27.50 -28.13
CA GLU A 163 19.05 -26.89 -27.84
C GLU A 163 19.03 -25.37 -28.17
N GLY A 164 19.07 -24.54 -27.13
CA GLY A 164 19.03 -23.08 -27.23
C GLY A 164 17.78 -22.45 -26.61
N VAL A 165 17.61 -21.15 -26.81
CA VAL A 165 16.43 -20.39 -26.33
C VAL A 165 15.56 -20.01 -27.51
N ALA A 166 14.36 -20.60 -27.57
CA ALA A 166 13.36 -20.25 -28.57
C ALA A 166 12.84 -18.83 -28.33
N VAL A 167 12.79 -18.04 -29.40
CA VAL A 167 12.21 -16.70 -29.45
C VAL A 167 10.76 -16.84 -29.91
N ASN A 168 9.82 -16.68 -28.99
CA ASN A 168 8.39 -16.79 -29.28
C ASN A 168 7.75 -15.42 -29.56
N VAL A 169 8.33 -14.36 -29.01
CA VAL A 169 7.89 -12.98 -29.22
C VAL A 169 9.08 -12.03 -29.24
N VAL A 170 8.97 -10.95 -30.00
CA VAL A 170 9.94 -9.85 -30.00
C VAL A 170 9.17 -8.54 -29.97
N GLY A 171 9.24 -7.83 -28.83
CA GLY A 171 8.54 -6.57 -28.65
C GLY A 171 9.13 -5.43 -29.50
N PRO A 172 8.32 -4.62 -30.19
CA PRO A 172 8.82 -3.46 -30.92
C PRO A 172 9.64 -2.51 -30.04
N GLY A 173 10.76 -2.01 -30.57
CA GLY A 173 11.66 -1.09 -29.87
C GLY A 173 12.51 -1.70 -28.75
N THR A 174 12.40 -3.01 -28.50
CA THR A 174 13.31 -3.73 -27.60
C THR A 174 14.70 -3.89 -28.23
N PRO A 175 15.76 -4.09 -27.45
CA PRO A 175 17.09 -4.42 -27.99
C PRO A 175 17.11 -5.65 -28.92
N ALA A 176 16.29 -6.67 -28.65
CA ALA A 176 16.10 -7.81 -29.54
C ALA A 176 15.52 -7.39 -30.91
N ALA A 177 14.53 -6.50 -30.93
CA ALA A 177 13.96 -5.95 -32.17
C ALA A 177 14.95 -5.05 -32.91
N ALA A 178 15.78 -4.30 -32.17
CA ALA A 178 16.77 -3.36 -32.71
C ALA A 178 18.12 -4.00 -33.05
N ALA A 179 18.31 -5.29 -32.78
CA ALA A 179 19.59 -5.97 -32.95
C ALA A 179 20.07 -5.90 -34.41
N VAL A 180 21.34 -5.56 -34.63
CA VAL A 180 21.91 -5.38 -35.97
C VAL A 180 22.54 -6.68 -36.44
N SER A 181 22.14 -7.18 -37.61
CA SER A 181 22.76 -8.38 -38.19
C SER A 181 24.17 -8.06 -38.66
N THR A 182 25.14 -8.91 -38.33
CA THR A 182 26.49 -8.89 -38.90
C THR A 182 26.61 -9.86 -40.08
N THR A 183 25.64 -10.76 -40.26
CA THR A 183 25.57 -11.71 -41.37
C THR A 183 25.00 -11.03 -42.63
N ALA A 184 25.78 -11.07 -43.72
CA ALA A 184 25.40 -10.44 -44.99
C ALA A 184 24.08 -11.01 -45.55
N GLY A 185 23.18 -10.13 -45.99
CA GLY A 185 21.88 -10.50 -46.56
C GLY A 185 20.79 -10.85 -45.55
N VAL A 186 21.08 -10.80 -44.24
CA VAL A 186 20.08 -11.03 -43.19
C VAL A 186 19.55 -9.68 -42.66
N PRO A 187 18.23 -9.47 -42.61
CA PRO A 187 17.65 -8.27 -42.02
C PRO A 187 17.92 -8.15 -40.52
N ASN A 188 17.98 -6.91 -40.02
CA ASN A 188 18.09 -6.61 -38.59
C ASN A 188 16.87 -7.12 -37.79
N GLY A 189 17.08 -7.30 -36.49
CA GLY A 189 16.11 -7.72 -35.51
C GLY A 189 15.95 -9.23 -35.43
N LEU A 190 15.86 -9.72 -34.19
CA LEU A 190 15.38 -11.07 -33.91
C LEU A 190 13.90 -11.16 -34.29
N ARG A 191 13.44 -12.38 -34.56
CA ARG A 191 12.06 -12.67 -35.00
C ARG A 191 11.52 -13.90 -34.27
N PRO A 192 10.19 -13.99 -34.06
CA PRO A 192 9.57 -15.24 -33.63
C PRO A 192 10.02 -16.42 -34.51
N GLY A 193 10.36 -17.55 -33.90
CA GLY A 193 10.94 -18.73 -34.55
C GLY A 193 12.47 -18.78 -34.55
N ASP A 194 13.15 -17.69 -34.20
CA ASP A 194 14.59 -17.69 -33.96
C ASP A 194 14.96 -18.53 -32.73
N ARG A 195 16.16 -19.09 -32.72
CA ARG A 195 16.72 -19.81 -31.56
C ARG A 195 18.09 -19.28 -31.20
N ILE A 196 18.22 -18.67 -30.01
CA ILE A 196 19.50 -18.16 -29.50
C ILE A 196 20.31 -19.34 -28.96
N VAL A 197 21.50 -19.58 -29.52
CA VAL A 197 22.36 -20.72 -29.17
C VAL A 197 23.69 -20.32 -28.54
N ALA A 198 24.12 -19.05 -28.68
CA ALA A 198 25.26 -18.51 -27.96
C ALA A 198 25.12 -17.00 -27.72
N VAL A 199 25.82 -16.51 -26.70
CA VAL A 199 25.97 -15.07 -26.42
C VAL A 199 27.45 -14.76 -26.18
N ASN A 200 28.04 -13.86 -26.96
CA ASN A 200 29.48 -13.56 -26.94
C ASN A 200 30.35 -14.83 -26.97
N ASP A 201 30.06 -15.75 -27.89
CA ASP A 201 30.71 -17.07 -28.04
C ASP A 201 30.46 -18.06 -26.88
N ASP A 202 29.79 -17.67 -25.79
CA ASP A 202 29.38 -18.58 -24.71
C ASP A 202 28.13 -19.37 -25.12
N PRO A 203 28.16 -20.72 -25.15
CA PRO A 203 27.01 -21.52 -25.52
C PRO A 203 25.84 -21.35 -24.56
N ILE A 204 24.63 -21.18 -25.10
CA ILE A 204 23.37 -21.08 -24.38
C ILE A 204 22.48 -22.24 -24.80
N SER A 205 22.13 -23.11 -23.86
CA SER A 205 21.28 -24.28 -24.13
C SER A 205 19.84 -24.14 -23.64
N ASN A 206 19.57 -23.21 -22.72
CA ASN A 206 18.26 -23.01 -22.11
C ASN A 206 18.09 -21.57 -21.57
N THR A 207 16.86 -21.25 -21.12
CA THR A 207 16.49 -19.91 -20.65
C THR A 207 17.22 -19.47 -19.40
N ASP A 208 17.58 -20.41 -18.51
CA ASP A 208 18.25 -20.11 -17.26
C ASP A 208 19.70 -19.70 -17.50
N MET A 209 20.38 -20.35 -18.45
CA MET A 209 21.70 -19.93 -18.91
C MET A 209 21.69 -18.53 -19.52
N LEU A 210 20.72 -18.24 -20.41
CA LEU A 210 20.58 -16.91 -21.00
C LEU A 210 20.34 -15.85 -19.92
N SER A 211 19.42 -16.13 -18.99
CA SER A 211 19.09 -15.21 -17.90
C SER A 211 20.29 -15.01 -16.97
N GLY A 212 21.02 -16.08 -16.64
CA GLY A 212 22.24 -16.04 -15.84
C GLY A 212 23.35 -15.21 -16.50
N TRP A 213 23.51 -15.35 -17.82
CA TRP A 213 24.47 -14.56 -18.60
C TRP A 213 24.08 -13.07 -18.62
N LEU A 214 22.82 -12.76 -18.95
CA LEU A 214 22.31 -11.38 -18.94
C LEU A 214 22.42 -10.73 -17.56
N ASN A 215 22.25 -11.49 -16.47
CA ASN A 215 22.41 -10.98 -15.10
C ASN A 215 23.83 -10.46 -14.80
N GLY A 216 24.85 -10.89 -15.55
CA GLY A 216 26.22 -10.38 -15.45
C GLY A 216 26.46 -9.05 -16.19
N THR A 217 25.49 -8.58 -16.98
CA THR A 217 25.62 -7.38 -17.82
C THR A 217 25.03 -6.13 -17.17
N LYS A 218 25.20 -4.97 -17.82
CA LYS A 218 24.60 -3.69 -17.44
C LYS A 218 23.89 -3.05 -18.63
N PRO A 219 22.92 -2.15 -18.38
CA PRO A 219 22.36 -1.29 -19.43
C PRO A 219 23.46 -0.52 -20.16
N GLY A 220 23.43 -0.54 -21.50
CA GLY A 220 24.44 0.04 -22.39
C GLY A 220 25.53 -0.93 -22.84
N ASP A 221 25.63 -2.13 -22.24
CA ASP A 221 26.54 -3.16 -22.73
C ASP A 221 26.09 -3.67 -24.10
N LYS A 222 27.05 -3.97 -24.98
CA LYS A 222 26.81 -4.58 -26.28
C LYS A 222 27.06 -6.07 -26.21
N VAL A 223 26.14 -6.84 -26.79
CA VAL A 223 26.18 -8.30 -26.78
C VAL A 223 26.02 -8.82 -28.20
N THR A 224 26.71 -9.89 -28.49
CA THR A 224 26.63 -10.62 -29.75
C THR A 224 25.83 -11.89 -29.53
N LEU A 225 24.79 -12.09 -30.33
CA LEU A 225 23.88 -13.23 -30.24
C LEU A 225 24.08 -14.11 -31.47
N ASP A 226 24.36 -15.39 -31.26
CA ASP A 226 24.33 -16.37 -32.33
C ASP A 226 22.97 -17.06 -32.33
N VAL A 227 22.32 -17.02 -33.49
CA VAL A 227 20.92 -17.38 -33.67
C VAL A 227 20.77 -18.36 -34.82
N ILE A 228 19.97 -19.40 -34.63
CA ILE A 228 19.55 -20.31 -35.69
C ILE A 228 18.16 -19.91 -36.18
N ARG A 229 18.01 -19.75 -37.49
CA ARG A 229 16.74 -19.47 -38.18
C ARG A 229 16.54 -20.44 -39.35
N GLU A 230 15.50 -21.26 -39.29
CA GLU A 230 15.00 -22.20 -40.33
C GLU A 230 15.97 -23.29 -40.86
N ASN A 231 17.26 -23.01 -41.09
CA ASN A 231 18.20 -23.85 -41.86
C ASN A 231 19.52 -24.17 -41.13
N ASP A 232 19.54 -24.20 -39.78
CA ASP A 232 20.70 -24.52 -38.93
C ASP A 232 22.00 -23.72 -39.17
N LYS A 233 21.94 -22.64 -39.97
CA LYS A 233 23.06 -21.70 -40.10
C LYS A 233 23.00 -20.67 -38.98
N ALA A 234 24.13 -20.50 -38.30
CA ALA A 234 24.30 -19.45 -37.31
C ALA A 234 24.27 -18.07 -38.00
N ILE A 235 23.32 -17.25 -37.59
CA ILE A 235 23.19 -15.83 -37.91
C ILE A 235 23.65 -15.07 -36.68
N GLN A 236 24.47 -14.06 -36.88
CA GLN A 236 25.00 -13.27 -35.78
C GLN A 236 24.36 -11.88 -35.73
N PHE A 237 23.91 -11.49 -34.54
CA PHE A 237 23.33 -10.18 -34.25
C PHE A 237 24.13 -9.47 -33.16
N THR A 238 24.24 -8.15 -33.25
CA THR A 238 24.73 -7.31 -32.15
C THR A 238 23.59 -6.48 -31.58
N ALA A 239 23.34 -6.59 -30.27
CA ALA A 239 22.32 -5.84 -29.54
C ALA A 239 22.96 -4.96 -28.45
N GLU A 240 22.47 -3.73 -28.28
CA GLU A 240 22.83 -2.87 -27.16
C GLU A 240 21.75 -2.97 -26.09
N LEU A 241 22.10 -3.50 -24.92
CA LEU A 241 21.15 -3.77 -23.84
C LEU A 241 20.62 -2.48 -23.22
N THR A 242 19.38 -2.51 -22.73
CA THR A 242 18.75 -1.34 -22.10
C THR A 242 18.42 -1.58 -20.62
N GLU A 243 17.86 -0.58 -19.93
CA GLU A 243 17.34 -0.78 -18.57
C GLU A 243 16.13 -1.72 -18.62
N HIS A 244 15.97 -2.60 -17.63
CA HIS A 244 14.78 -3.45 -17.57
C HIS A 244 13.53 -2.59 -17.27
N PRO A 245 12.53 -2.51 -18.17
CA PRO A 245 11.30 -1.76 -17.92
C PRO A 245 10.56 -2.36 -16.72
N LEU A 246 9.71 -1.59 -16.07
CA LEU A 246 8.82 -2.18 -15.08
C LEU A 246 7.81 -3.09 -15.81
N ASP A 247 7.95 -4.39 -15.64
CA ASP A 247 6.98 -5.41 -16.04
C ASP A 247 5.83 -5.43 -15.03
N LEU A 248 4.97 -4.42 -15.10
CA LEU A 248 3.88 -4.16 -14.17
C LEU A 248 2.99 -5.39 -13.97
N VAL A 249 2.62 -6.08 -15.05
CA VAL A 249 1.95 -7.38 -15.03
C VAL A 249 2.89 -8.42 -15.63
N ARG A 250 3.04 -9.57 -14.97
CA ARG A 250 3.88 -10.67 -15.44
C ARG A 250 3.46 -12.01 -14.86
N LEU A 251 3.88 -13.09 -15.50
CA LEU A 251 3.81 -14.42 -14.94
C LEU A 251 4.62 -14.55 -13.64
N ALA A 252 4.15 -15.40 -12.72
CA ALA A 252 4.73 -15.54 -11.38
C ALA A 252 6.16 -16.08 -11.39
N ASP A 253 6.44 -17.04 -12.26
CA ASP A 253 7.75 -17.66 -12.50
C ASP A 253 8.75 -16.74 -13.23
N LYS A 254 8.28 -15.71 -13.95
CA LYS A 254 9.14 -14.72 -14.61
C LYS A 254 9.58 -13.59 -13.66
N GLY A 255 9.60 -13.83 -12.35
CA GLY A 255 9.89 -12.81 -11.34
C GLY A 255 11.34 -12.59 -10.96
N GLY A 256 12.23 -13.54 -11.27
CA GLY A 256 13.57 -13.54 -10.70
C GLY A 256 13.51 -13.50 -9.17
N GLU A 257 14.19 -12.54 -8.54
CA GLU A 257 14.24 -12.44 -7.07
C GLU A 257 12.88 -12.14 -6.40
N ASP A 258 11.93 -11.57 -7.14
CA ASP A 258 10.57 -11.26 -6.64
C ASP A 258 9.61 -12.47 -6.74
N GLN A 259 10.09 -13.63 -7.20
CA GLN A 259 9.29 -14.84 -7.29
C GLN A 259 8.97 -15.38 -5.88
N VAL A 260 7.71 -15.74 -5.68
CA VAL A 260 7.21 -16.29 -4.43
C VAL A 260 6.71 -17.69 -4.72
N LYS A 261 7.28 -18.69 -4.02
CA LYS A 261 6.83 -20.08 -4.14
C LYS A 261 5.34 -20.18 -3.81
N GLY A 262 4.60 -20.96 -4.58
CA GLY A 262 3.15 -21.15 -4.45
C GLY A 262 2.30 -20.11 -5.18
N ASN A 263 2.85 -18.97 -5.62
CA ASN A 263 2.11 -18.12 -6.56
C ASN A 263 1.99 -18.84 -7.91
N LEU A 264 0.77 -18.85 -8.48
CA LEU A 264 0.50 -19.58 -9.71
C LEU A 264 1.00 -18.78 -10.92
N THR A 265 1.72 -19.46 -11.82
CA THR A 265 2.01 -18.95 -13.17
C THR A 265 0.72 -18.96 -13.98
N ARG A 266 0.12 -17.79 -14.18
CA ARG A 266 -1.20 -17.66 -14.82
C ARG A 266 -1.32 -16.37 -15.61
N LEU A 267 -1.89 -16.46 -16.80
CA LEU A 267 -2.24 -15.29 -17.63
C LEU A 267 -3.31 -14.43 -16.95
N SER A 268 -3.26 -13.12 -17.17
CA SER A 268 -4.28 -12.19 -16.70
C SER A 268 -5.44 -12.09 -17.71
N SER A 269 -6.62 -11.67 -17.25
CA SER A 269 -7.76 -11.37 -18.14
C SER A 269 -8.35 -12.55 -18.91
N LEU A 270 -8.35 -13.77 -18.34
CA LEU A 270 -8.90 -14.96 -19.00
C LEU A 270 -10.43 -14.88 -19.17
N LEU A 271 -10.94 -15.46 -20.27
CA LEU A 271 -12.37 -15.52 -20.62
C LEU A 271 -12.87 -16.96 -20.66
N THR A 272 -14.07 -17.21 -20.13
CA THR A 272 -14.75 -18.51 -20.28
C THR A 272 -16.27 -18.36 -20.22
N VAL A 273 -16.99 -19.42 -20.56
CA VAL A 273 -18.45 -19.51 -20.38
C VAL A 273 -18.74 -19.71 -18.89
N SER A 274 -19.49 -18.79 -18.28
CA SER A 274 -19.88 -18.89 -16.86
C SER A 274 -21.20 -19.61 -16.65
N LYS A 275 -22.11 -19.52 -17.62
CA LYS A 275 -23.39 -20.22 -17.60
C LYS A 275 -23.79 -20.61 -19.02
N VAL A 276 -24.29 -21.83 -19.14
CA VAL A 276 -25.02 -22.28 -20.33
C VAL A 276 -26.22 -23.11 -19.90
N GLY A 277 -27.41 -22.71 -20.34
CA GLY A 277 -28.66 -23.33 -19.92
C GLY A 277 -28.76 -23.42 -18.39
N ARG A 278 -28.90 -24.64 -17.85
CA ARG A 278 -29.03 -24.86 -16.39
C ARG A 278 -27.71 -24.98 -15.64
N ARG A 279 -26.57 -25.13 -16.32
CA ARG A 279 -25.27 -25.29 -15.66
C ARG A 279 -24.56 -23.94 -15.53
N GLU A 280 -23.89 -23.75 -14.41
CA GLU A 280 -23.17 -22.52 -14.08
C GLU A 280 -21.92 -22.86 -13.27
N ILE A 281 -20.87 -22.04 -13.40
CA ILE A 281 -19.70 -22.12 -12.54
C ILE A 281 -20.13 -21.96 -11.08
N ALA A 282 -19.83 -22.98 -10.27
CA ALA A 282 -20.08 -22.96 -8.84
C ALA A 282 -19.19 -21.89 -8.15
N PRO A 283 -19.65 -21.28 -7.04
CA PRO A 283 -18.80 -20.43 -6.21
C PRO A 283 -17.49 -21.15 -5.83
N GLY A 284 -16.36 -20.45 -5.84
CA GLY A 284 -15.06 -21.08 -5.53
C GLY A 284 -14.40 -21.83 -6.70
N LYS A 285 -15.09 -22.04 -7.82
CA LYS A 285 -14.53 -22.72 -9.01
C LYS A 285 -14.17 -21.68 -10.06
N ARG A 286 -13.13 -21.97 -10.86
CA ARG A 286 -12.64 -21.07 -11.92
C ARG A 286 -13.44 -21.16 -13.21
N ALA A 287 -13.87 -22.37 -13.53
CA ALA A 287 -14.50 -22.72 -14.80
C ALA A 287 -15.57 -23.80 -14.59
N LEU A 288 -16.34 -24.08 -15.65
CA LEU A 288 -17.24 -25.23 -15.67
C LEU A 288 -16.37 -26.50 -15.65
N PRO A 289 -16.63 -27.47 -14.76
CA PRO A 289 -15.81 -28.68 -14.66
C PRO A 289 -15.65 -29.44 -15.98
N SER A 290 -16.68 -29.40 -16.84
CA SER A 290 -16.68 -30.04 -18.16
C SER A 290 -15.82 -29.31 -19.21
N LEU A 291 -15.59 -28.00 -19.06
CA LEU A 291 -14.77 -27.22 -20.00
C LEU A 291 -13.30 -27.15 -19.58
N GLY A 292 -12.95 -27.44 -18.33
CA GLY A 292 -11.56 -27.32 -17.86
C GLY A 292 -11.09 -25.87 -17.64
N ASP A 293 -9.79 -25.64 -17.45
CA ASP A 293 -9.26 -24.30 -17.18
C ASP A 293 -9.24 -23.46 -18.47
N PRO A 294 -9.71 -22.20 -18.46
CA PRO A 294 -9.62 -21.32 -19.63
C PRO A 294 -8.20 -21.11 -20.15
N GLY A 295 -7.19 -21.24 -19.28
CA GLY A 295 -5.78 -21.17 -19.66
C GLY A 295 -5.28 -22.37 -20.46
N ASP A 296 -6.08 -23.42 -20.66
CA ASP A 296 -5.68 -24.58 -21.45
C ASP A 296 -6.10 -24.46 -22.92
N PHE A 297 -7.06 -23.59 -23.23
CA PHE A 297 -7.55 -23.37 -24.60
C PHE A 297 -6.61 -22.47 -25.38
N ILE A 298 -6.25 -22.88 -26.60
CA ILE A 298 -5.52 -22.05 -27.56
C ILE A 298 -6.52 -21.44 -28.53
N TRP A 299 -6.54 -20.11 -28.61
CA TRP A 299 -7.47 -19.33 -29.42
C TRP A 299 -6.85 -19.03 -30.78
N ASN A 300 -7.68 -18.89 -31.81
CA ASN A 300 -7.26 -18.38 -33.10
C ASN A 300 -6.98 -16.87 -32.99
N VAL A 301 -5.87 -16.42 -33.57
CA VAL A 301 -5.61 -14.98 -33.72
C VAL A 301 -6.26 -14.51 -35.02
N THR A 302 -7.14 -13.53 -34.95
CA THR A 302 -7.81 -12.99 -36.14
C THR A 302 -7.13 -11.68 -36.59
N PRO A 303 -6.90 -11.48 -37.91
CA PRO A 303 -6.37 -10.21 -38.43
C PRO A 303 -7.31 -9.02 -38.13
N GLU A 304 -6.75 -7.81 -38.03
CA GLU A 304 -7.43 -6.57 -37.60
C GLU A 304 -8.78 -6.31 -38.30
N GLY A 305 -9.83 -6.10 -37.51
CA GLY A 305 -11.00 -5.31 -37.93
C GLY A 305 -12.37 -5.96 -37.69
N LYS A 306 -12.98 -5.60 -36.55
CA LYS A 306 -14.38 -5.82 -36.13
C LYS A 306 -14.79 -7.25 -35.81
N LEU A 307 -15.11 -7.47 -34.54
CA LEU A 307 -16.12 -8.46 -34.12
C LEU A 307 -17.32 -8.34 -35.06
N ASP A 308 -17.76 -9.43 -35.67
CA ASP A 308 -18.79 -9.45 -36.71
C ASP A 308 -19.94 -8.47 -36.43
N ASP A 309 -19.90 -7.33 -37.13
CA ASP A 309 -21.00 -6.39 -37.30
C ASP A 309 -21.41 -6.46 -38.77
N ALA A 310 -21.94 -7.62 -39.15
CA ALA A 310 -22.87 -7.65 -40.27
C ALA A 310 -24.15 -6.94 -39.80
N GLU A 311 -24.30 -5.68 -40.26
CA GLU A 311 -25.53 -4.89 -40.24
C GLU A 311 -26.15 -4.57 -38.86
N GLN A 312 -25.66 -3.52 -38.20
CA GLN A 312 -26.48 -2.36 -37.75
C GLN A 312 -25.67 -1.39 -36.90
N GLY A 313 -25.65 -0.12 -37.34
CA GLY A 313 -25.29 1.02 -36.49
C GLY A 313 -23.83 1.46 -36.62
N ALA A 314 -23.59 2.48 -37.45
CA ALA A 314 -22.40 3.30 -37.37
C ALA A 314 -22.30 3.95 -35.97
N GLY A 315 -21.57 3.32 -35.06
CA GLY A 315 -21.12 3.88 -33.78
C GLY A 315 -19.62 4.18 -33.86
N GLN A 316 -19.28 5.44 -34.11
CA GLN A 316 -18.02 6.15 -33.82
C GLN A 316 -16.68 5.38 -33.86
N GLY A 317 -15.97 5.54 -34.98
CA GLY A 317 -14.52 5.74 -35.00
C GLY A 317 -13.64 4.50 -34.86
N ALA A 318 -13.33 3.85 -35.99
CA ALA A 318 -12.01 3.21 -36.11
C ALA A 318 -10.97 4.34 -35.98
N ASP A 319 -10.38 4.46 -34.78
CA ASP A 319 -9.39 5.47 -34.48
C ASP A 319 -8.08 5.07 -35.16
N ALA A 320 -7.62 5.84 -36.15
CA ALA A 320 -6.57 5.45 -37.09
C ALA A 320 -5.20 5.14 -36.45
N ASP A 321 -5.01 5.52 -35.19
CA ASP A 321 -3.75 5.40 -34.45
C ASP A 321 -3.73 4.26 -33.41
N ALA A 322 -4.84 3.53 -33.21
CA ALA A 322 -4.93 2.45 -32.21
C ALA A 322 -4.48 1.10 -32.79
N GLN A 323 -3.55 0.41 -32.11
CA GLN A 323 -3.16 -0.96 -32.47
C GLN A 323 -4.15 -1.95 -31.86
N THR A 324 -4.62 -2.94 -32.63
CA THR A 324 -5.64 -3.90 -32.18
C THR A 324 -5.23 -5.34 -32.45
N VAL A 325 -5.50 -6.23 -31.49
CA VAL A 325 -5.36 -7.69 -31.64
C VAL A 325 -6.64 -8.37 -31.18
N SER A 326 -7.11 -9.34 -31.95
CA SER A 326 -8.32 -10.11 -31.65
C SER A 326 -8.05 -11.61 -31.56
N PHE A 327 -8.80 -12.27 -30.70
CA PHE A 327 -8.76 -13.71 -30.47
C PHE A 327 -10.17 -14.30 -30.58
N GLU A 328 -10.28 -15.48 -31.16
CA GLU A 328 -11.53 -16.25 -31.28
C GLU A 328 -11.34 -17.69 -30.80
N LEU A 329 -12.26 -18.18 -29.96
CA LEU A 329 -12.39 -19.58 -29.59
C LEU A 329 -13.78 -20.07 -29.95
N ARG A 330 -13.84 -21.17 -30.68
CA ARG A 330 -15.07 -21.88 -30.97
C ARG A 330 -15.16 -23.13 -30.10
N LEU A 331 -16.28 -23.26 -29.39
CA LEU A 331 -16.63 -24.44 -28.62
C LEU A 331 -17.69 -25.21 -29.43
N SER A 332 -17.34 -26.44 -29.79
CA SER A 332 -18.18 -27.32 -30.60
C SER A 332 -19.42 -27.79 -29.84
N GLU A 333 -20.38 -28.34 -30.57
CA GLU A 333 -21.56 -28.98 -29.99
C GLU A 333 -21.17 -30.08 -28.99
N GLN A 334 -20.16 -30.90 -29.31
CA GLN A 334 -19.69 -31.97 -28.43
C GLN A 334 -19.08 -31.44 -27.12
N GLU A 335 -18.21 -30.43 -27.18
CA GLU A 335 -17.62 -29.81 -25.98
C GLU A 335 -18.68 -29.15 -25.09
N MET A 336 -19.70 -28.55 -25.71
CA MET A 336 -20.76 -27.85 -25.00
C MET A 336 -21.87 -28.77 -24.48
N GLN A 337 -22.11 -29.92 -25.12
CA GLN A 337 -23.04 -30.93 -24.62
C GLN A 337 -22.66 -31.41 -23.21
N ASP A 338 -21.37 -31.65 -22.97
CA ASP A 338 -20.85 -32.00 -21.66
C ASP A 338 -21.02 -30.87 -20.65
N ALA A 339 -21.05 -29.60 -21.11
CA ALA A 339 -21.38 -28.43 -20.31
C ALA A 339 -22.90 -28.19 -20.14
N GLY A 340 -23.75 -28.98 -20.79
CA GLY A 340 -25.21 -28.85 -20.75
C GLY A 340 -25.76 -27.75 -21.65
N GLY A 341 -25.04 -27.43 -22.73
CA GLY A 341 -25.36 -26.42 -23.72
C GLY A 341 -25.15 -26.88 -25.15
N HIS A 342 -25.24 -25.93 -26.09
CA HIS A 342 -24.96 -26.13 -27.51
C HIS A 342 -23.76 -25.27 -27.94
N ALA A 343 -23.34 -25.39 -29.20
CA ALA A 343 -22.20 -24.67 -29.76
C ALA A 343 -22.19 -23.16 -29.44
N VAL A 344 -21.02 -22.65 -29.04
CA VAL A 344 -20.79 -21.25 -28.63
C VAL A 344 -19.47 -20.74 -29.21
N GLY A 345 -19.43 -19.46 -29.60
CA GLY A 345 -18.18 -18.74 -29.90
C GLY A 345 -17.82 -17.80 -28.76
N LEU A 346 -16.52 -17.64 -28.48
CA LEU A 346 -16.01 -16.59 -27.62
C LEU A 346 -15.04 -15.74 -28.42
N GLN A 347 -15.14 -14.42 -28.30
CA GLN A 347 -14.22 -13.50 -28.93
C GLN A 347 -13.73 -12.44 -27.95
N ARG A 348 -12.50 -11.98 -28.15
CA ARG A 348 -11.84 -10.96 -27.35
C ARG A 348 -11.03 -10.04 -28.26
N SER A 349 -11.12 -8.73 -28.07
CA SER A 349 -10.19 -7.78 -28.66
C SER A 349 -9.43 -7.02 -27.57
N TYR A 350 -8.24 -6.54 -27.93
CA TYR A 350 -7.44 -5.61 -27.16
C TYR A 350 -6.99 -4.47 -28.07
N SER A 351 -7.21 -3.23 -27.66
CA SER A 351 -6.76 -2.05 -28.41
C SER A 351 -5.95 -1.10 -27.54
N LEU A 352 -4.78 -0.69 -28.01
CA LEU A 352 -3.88 0.23 -27.31
C LEU A 352 -3.61 1.47 -28.15
N ARG A 353 -3.73 2.64 -27.52
CA ARG A 353 -3.43 3.94 -28.12
C ARG A 353 -2.07 4.46 -27.67
N PRO A 354 -1.33 5.21 -28.51
CA PRO A 354 -0.16 5.97 -28.08
C PRO A 354 -0.48 6.88 -26.88
N GLY A 355 0.47 7.01 -25.95
CA GLY A 355 0.33 7.86 -24.76
C GLY A 355 -0.64 7.36 -23.68
N SER A 356 -1.34 6.24 -23.90
CA SER A 356 -2.35 5.71 -22.99
C SER A 356 -1.79 4.66 -22.02
N TYR A 357 -2.20 4.73 -20.76
CA TYR A 357 -2.06 3.65 -19.76
C TYR A 357 -3.29 2.72 -19.73
N VAL A 358 -4.17 2.84 -20.71
CA VAL A 358 -5.42 2.11 -20.81
C VAL A 358 -5.43 1.26 -22.07
N LEU A 359 -5.75 -0.01 -21.87
CA LEU A 359 -6.01 -1.00 -22.91
C LEU A 359 -7.54 -1.17 -23.02
N ASP A 360 -8.12 -0.82 -24.17
CA ASP A 360 -9.52 -1.09 -24.45
C ASP A 360 -9.71 -2.60 -24.67
N MET A 361 -10.78 -3.16 -24.13
CA MET A 361 -11.03 -4.60 -24.08
C MET A 361 -12.49 -4.91 -24.42
N ASP A 362 -12.73 -5.56 -25.57
CA ASP A 362 -14.06 -6.05 -25.91
C ASP A 362 -14.16 -7.56 -25.68
N VAL A 363 -15.34 -7.99 -25.22
CA VAL A 363 -15.70 -9.36 -24.93
C VAL A 363 -16.97 -9.70 -25.66
N GLN A 364 -17.01 -10.88 -26.27
CA GLN A 364 -18.18 -11.35 -26.96
C GLN A 364 -18.38 -12.84 -26.74
N ILE A 365 -19.64 -13.24 -26.57
CA ILE A 365 -20.08 -14.63 -26.58
C ILE A 365 -21.19 -14.78 -27.63
N ASP A 366 -20.96 -15.68 -28.57
CA ASP A 366 -21.80 -15.92 -29.75
C ASP A 366 -22.64 -17.17 -29.55
N ASN A 367 -23.94 -17.06 -29.82
CA ASN A 367 -24.78 -18.23 -29.93
C ASN A 367 -24.65 -18.83 -31.34
N ARG A 368 -23.95 -19.96 -31.44
CA ARG A 368 -23.73 -20.68 -32.72
C ARG A 368 -24.74 -21.80 -32.95
N TYR A 369 -25.74 -21.92 -32.07
CA TYR A 369 -26.82 -22.89 -32.22
C TYR A 369 -28.02 -22.32 -32.98
N ASP A 370 -28.87 -23.21 -33.49
CA ASP A 370 -30.07 -22.88 -34.26
C ASP A 370 -31.25 -22.34 -33.41
N LYS A 371 -31.13 -22.40 -32.07
CA LYS A 371 -32.12 -21.88 -31.10
C LYS A 371 -31.49 -20.96 -30.07
N SER A 372 -32.33 -20.16 -29.43
CA SER A 372 -31.91 -19.29 -28.33
C SER A 372 -31.29 -20.07 -27.18
N GLN A 373 -30.19 -19.56 -26.66
CA GLN A 373 -29.50 -20.14 -25.50
C GLN A 373 -29.38 -19.11 -24.36
N GLU A 374 -29.56 -19.56 -23.12
CA GLU A 374 -29.19 -18.75 -21.95
C GLU A 374 -27.68 -18.80 -21.74
N LEU A 375 -27.01 -17.68 -21.98
CA LEU A 375 -25.55 -17.55 -21.94
C LEU A 375 -25.11 -16.50 -20.93
N ALA A 376 -23.98 -16.77 -20.29
CA ALA A 376 -23.21 -15.78 -19.54
C ALA A 376 -21.72 -16.15 -19.64
N TYR A 377 -20.85 -15.15 -19.51
CA TYR A 377 -19.40 -15.34 -19.50
C TYR A 377 -18.81 -15.00 -18.12
N ARG A 378 -17.58 -15.48 -17.88
CA ARG A 378 -16.75 -15.11 -16.74
C ARG A 378 -15.49 -14.44 -17.27
N LEU A 379 -15.18 -13.30 -16.68
CA LEU A 379 -13.92 -12.61 -16.84
C LEU A 379 -13.08 -12.81 -15.57
N GLU A 380 -11.93 -13.44 -15.68
CA GLU A 380 -10.91 -13.43 -14.63
C GLU A 380 -10.13 -12.12 -14.69
N GLY A 381 -9.84 -11.52 -13.54
CA GLY A 381 -9.13 -10.27 -13.42
C GLY A 381 -7.62 -10.39 -13.69
N VAL A 382 -6.94 -9.28 -13.45
CA VAL A 382 -5.49 -9.20 -13.52
C VAL A 382 -4.82 -9.87 -12.32
N ASN A 383 -3.65 -10.44 -12.53
CA ASN A 383 -2.81 -11.01 -11.48
C ASN A 383 -1.33 -10.71 -11.77
N GLY A 384 -0.43 -11.19 -10.91
CA GLY A 384 1.01 -11.12 -11.21
C GLY A 384 1.59 -9.70 -11.21
N ILE A 385 0.97 -8.76 -10.48
CA ILE A 385 1.49 -7.39 -10.38
C ILE A 385 2.87 -7.39 -9.70
N THR A 386 3.83 -6.68 -10.28
CA THR A 386 5.21 -6.62 -9.75
C THR A 386 5.30 -5.98 -8.36
N LEU A 387 6.20 -6.53 -7.54
CA LEU A 387 6.52 -6.04 -6.20
C LEU A 387 7.49 -4.85 -6.29
N GLU A 388 7.51 -3.98 -5.28
CA GLU A 388 8.47 -2.87 -5.25
C GLU A 388 9.88 -3.32 -4.91
N GLY A 389 9.97 -4.34 -4.05
CA GLY A 389 11.15 -5.14 -3.85
C GLY A 389 10.86 -6.30 -2.92
N TRP A 390 11.53 -7.41 -3.16
CA TRP A 390 11.20 -8.71 -2.58
C TRP A 390 11.27 -8.74 -1.03
N TRP A 391 12.04 -7.84 -0.40
CA TRP A 391 12.23 -7.81 1.06
C TRP A 391 11.59 -6.61 1.78
N TYR A 392 11.20 -5.54 1.08
CA TYR A 392 10.69 -4.31 1.70
C TYR A 392 9.34 -3.84 1.18
N SER A 393 8.73 -4.57 0.24
CA SER A 393 7.37 -4.28 -0.24
C SER A 393 6.40 -4.24 0.94
N ASN A 394 5.92 -3.03 1.26
CA ASN A 394 4.99 -2.84 2.37
C ASN A 394 3.97 -1.78 2.00
N LYS A 395 2.73 -2.23 1.83
CA LYS A 395 1.59 -1.34 1.67
C LYS A 395 1.02 -1.01 3.03
N ILE A 396 0.48 0.20 3.18
CA ILE A 396 -0.22 0.60 4.41
C ILE A 396 -1.71 0.44 4.17
N SER A 397 -2.31 -0.50 4.89
CA SER A 397 -3.72 -0.81 4.78
C SER A 397 -4.58 0.34 5.32
N PRO A 398 -5.69 0.69 4.64
CA PRO A 398 -6.74 1.47 5.26
C PRO A 398 -7.43 0.68 6.38
N ASN A 399 -7.31 -0.66 6.38
CA ASN A 399 -7.96 -1.59 7.31
C ASN A 399 -7.04 -2.05 8.45
N TRP A 400 -7.64 -2.38 9.61
CA TRP A 400 -6.91 -2.86 10.80
C TRP A 400 -6.20 -4.22 10.58
N GLY A 401 -6.58 -4.99 9.55
CA GLY A 401 -6.10 -6.36 9.26
C GLY A 401 -4.76 -6.47 8.52
N GLY A 402 -4.03 -5.37 8.34
CA GLY A 402 -2.84 -5.33 7.47
C GLY A 402 -3.21 -5.36 5.99
N SER A 403 -2.20 -5.26 5.13
CA SER A 403 -2.32 -5.30 3.67
C SER A 403 -1.24 -6.23 3.11
N ALA A 404 -1.52 -6.84 1.97
CA ALA A 404 -0.51 -7.48 1.15
C ALA A 404 0.15 -6.42 0.25
N ALA A 405 1.23 -6.83 -0.42
CA ALA A 405 1.82 -6.05 -1.50
C ALA A 405 0.89 -6.00 -2.73
N ARG A 406 -0.01 -6.98 -2.85
CA ARG A 406 -1.03 -7.11 -3.90
C ARG A 406 -2.37 -7.33 -3.21
N ASP A 407 -3.21 -6.29 -3.20
CA ASP A 407 -4.57 -6.37 -2.64
C ASP A 407 -5.59 -6.12 -3.75
N LEU A 408 -6.77 -6.71 -3.62
CA LEU A 408 -7.91 -6.41 -4.48
C LEU A 408 -8.56 -5.10 -4.03
N VAL A 409 -8.91 -4.23 -4.97
CA VAL A 409 -9.68 -3.01 -4.73
C VAL A 409 -10.87 -2.96 -5.66
N TYR A 410 -11.97 -2.40 -5.19
CA TYR A 410 -13.16 -2.16 -6.02
C TYR A 410 -13.95 -0.99 -5.47
N ASN A 411 -14.77 -0.38 -6.32
CA ASN A 411 -15.65 0.71 -5.92
C ASN A 411 -17.06 0.48 -6.47
N THR A 412 -18.04 0.41 -5.57
CA THR A 412 -19.46 0.26 -5.93
C THR A 412 -20.24 1.52 -5.58
N THR A 413 -21.35 1.75 -6.27
CA THR A 413 -22.24 2.89 -5.96
C THR A 413 -22.77 2.85 -4.51
N ALA A 414 -22.99 1.66 -3.95
CA ALA A 414 -23.49 1.49 -2.58
C ALA A 414 -22.39 1.55 -1.51
N GLY A 415 -21.26 0.86 -1.73
CA GLY A 415 -20.19 0.69 -0.72
C GLY A 415 -19.07 1.73 -0.81
N GLY A 416 -18.93 2.41 -1.94
CA GLY A 416 -17.75 3.23 -2.24
C GLY A 416 -16.50 2.36 -2.43
N HIS A 417 -15.32 2.96 -2.24
CA HIS A 417 -14.04 2.27 -2.34
C HIS A 417 -13.82 1.27 -1.20
N GLU A 418 -13.52 0.03 -1.56
CA GLU A 418 -13.15 -1.05 -0.65
C GLU A 418 -11.84 -1.73 -1.05
N LEU A 419 -11.14 -2.26 -0.05
CA LEU A 419 -9.91 -3.02 -0.21
C LEU A 419 -10.05 -4.38 0.48
N VAL A 420 -9.82 -5.44 -0.30
CA VAL A 420 -9.76 -6.83 0.15
C VAL A 420 -8.31 -7.28 0.18
N SER A 421 -7.82 -7.58 1.39
CA SER A 421 -6.40 -7.91 1.52
C SER A 421 -6.07 -9.33 1.06
N GLY A 422 -5.06 -9.46 0.20
CA GLY A 422 -4.51 -10.76 -0.19
C GLY A 422 -3.97 -11.55 1.00
N TYR A 423 -3.36 -10.85 1.96
CA TYR A 423 -2.90 -11.44 3.20
C TYR A 423 -4.05 -12.00 4.05
N GLY A 424 -5.19 -11.29 4.06
CA GLY A 424 -6.41 -11.73 4.71
C GLY A 424 -7.03 -12.96 4.03
N LEU A 425 -7.09 -12.96 2.69
CA LEU A 425 -7.54 -14.10 1.87
C LEU A 425 -6.69 -15.34 2.15
N LEU A 426 -5.36 -15.22 2.15
CA LEU A 426 -4.44 -16.32 2.44
C LEU A 426 -4.64 -16.90 3.84
N LYS A 427 -4.81 -16.04 4.84
CA LYS A 427 -5.07 -16.50 6.22
C LYS A 427 -6.39 -17.26 6.36
N ARG A 428 -7.45 -16.80 5.69
CA ARG A 428 -8.74 -17.50 5.67
C ARG A 428 -8.61 -18.85 4.97
N ALA A 429 -8.03 -18.87 3.77
CA ALA A 429 -7.82 -20.09 3.00
C ALA A 429 -7.02 -21.18 3.76
N ARG A 430 -6.04 -20.78 4.59
CA ARG A 430 -5.28 -21.70 5.44
C ARG A 430 -6.04 -22.22 6.65
N LYS A 431 -6.93 -21.41 7.21
CA LYS A 431 -7.66 -21.75 8.44
C LYS A 431 -8.77 -22.76 8.15
N ASP A 432 -9.48 -22.57 7.04
CA ASP A 432 -10.74 -23.26 6.77
C ASP A 432 -10.59 -24.46 5.82
N ALA A 433 -9.35 -24.84 5.46
CA ALA A 433 -8.98 -25.97 4.58
C ALA A 433 -9.67 -25.99 3.20
N VAL A 434 -10.31 -24.89 2.81
CA VAL A 434 -10.94 -24.65 1.50
C VAL A 434 -10.57 -23.23 1.07
N ALA A 435 -10.39 -23.00 -0.23
CA ALA A 435 -10.19 -21.66 -0.77
C ALA A 435 -11.42 -20.78 -0.48
N ASP A 436 -11.33 -19.94 0.56
CA ASP A 436 -12.41 -19.04 0.95
C ASP A 436 -12.38 -17.75 0.10
N ASP A 437 -12.86 -17.92 -1.13
CA ASP A 437 -13.20 -16.84 -2.04
C ASP A 437 -14.07 -15.78 -1.33
N GLN A 438 -13.71 -14.51 -1.46
CA GLN A 438 -14.50 -13.43 -0.91
C GLN A 438 -15.54 -12.95 -1.92
N ASN A 439 -16.81 -13.25 -1.67
CA ASN A 439 -17.91 -12.64 -2.41
C ASN A 439 -17.91 -11.12 -2.19
N LEU A 440 -17.73 -10.34 -3.25
CA LEU A 440 -17.81 -8.88 -3.22
C LEU A 440 -19.28 -8.44 -3.39
N PHE A 441 -19.96 -9.04 -4.37
CA PHE A 441 -21.42 -8.98 -4.50
C PHE A 441 -21.95 -10.25 -5.18
N SER A 442 -23.22 -10.54 -4.94
CA SER A 442 -23.92 -11.74 -5.40
C SER A 442 -25.05 -11.39 -6.38
N PRO A 443 -25.61 -12.35 -7.14
CA PRO A 443 -26.71 -12.09 -8.08
C PRO A 443 -27.91 -11.38 -7.45
N ASN A 444 -28.21 -11.70 -6.20
CA ASN A 444 -29.34 -11.15 -5.43
C ASN A 444 -29.02 -9.81 -4.74
N SER A 445 -27.80 -9.28 -4.88
CA SER A 445 -27.45 -7.95 -4.38
C SER A 445 -28.19 -6.87 -5.16
N ASP A 446 -28.50 -5.76 -4.48
CA ASP A 446 -29.12 -4.58 -5.08
C ASP A 446 -28.25 -4.01 -6.22
N ALA A 447 -28.88 -3.34 -7.20
CA ALA A 447 -28.18 -2.77 -8.35
C ALA A 447 -27.01 -1.85 -7.93
N ALA A 448 -27.22 -0.97 -6.95
CA ALA A 448 -26.17 -0.07 -6.47
C ALA A 448 -24.94 -0.79 -5.89
N ALA A 449 -25.11 -2.02 -5.36
CA ALA A 449 -24.00 -2.84 -4.86
C ALA A 449 -23.28 -3.61 -5.98
N LYS A 450 -23.88 -3.72 -7.17
CA LYS A 450 -23.31 -4.39 -8.34
C LYS A 450 -22.70 -3.40 -9.35
N ASP A 451 -23.20 -2.17 -9.37
CA ASP A 451 -22.70 -1.07 -10.19
C ASP A 451 -21.26 -0.72 -9.81
N LEU A 452 -20.29 -1.18 -10.61
CA LEU A 452 -18.86 -1.01 -10.37
C LEU A 452 -18.32 0.23 -11.08
N GLN A 453 -17.73 1.16 -10.34
CA GLN A 453 -16.92 2.24 -10.93
C GLN A 453 -15.53 1.74 -11.36
N TYR A 454 -14.99 0.76 -10.63
CA TYR A 454 -13.80 0.00 -11.02
C TYR A 454 -13.63 -1.25 -10.15
N ILE A 455 -12.80 -2.19 -10.62
CA ILE A 455 -12.30 -3.33 -9.84
C ILE A 455 -10.91 -3.72 -10.35
N GLY A 456 -9.97 -4.00 -9.46
CA GLY A 456 -8.58 -4.21 -9.85
C GLY A 456 -7.70 -4.78 -8.75
N VAL A 457 -6.44 -5.00 -9.07
CA VAL A 457 -5.40 -5.33 -8.10
C VAL A 457 -4.49 -4.12 -7.91
N ASP A 458 -4.22 -3.79 -6.66
CA ASP A 458 -3.60 -2.57 -6.23
C ASP A 458 -2.31 -2.84 -5.46
N ALA A 459 -1.20 -2.29 -5.96
CA ALA A 459 0.12 -2.35 -5.35
C ALA A 459 0.46 -1.03 -4.64
N GLN A 460 1.70 -0.89 -4.18
CA GLN A 460 2.11 0.31 -3.44
C GLN A 460 2.10 1.57 -4.31
N TYR A 461 2.70 1.52 -5.51
CA TYR A 461 2.81 2.67 -6.41
C TYR A 461 2.07 2.50 -7.75
N PHE A 462 1.46 1.35 -7.99
CA PHE A 462 0.75 1.06 -9.24
C PHE A 462 -0.61 0.42 -8.96
N THR A 463 -1.53 0.59 -9.89
CA THR A 463 -2.84 -0.05 -9.88
C THR A 463 -3.12 -0.61 -11.26
N VAL A 464 -3.69 -1.80 -11.31
CA VAL A 464 -4.19 -2.40 -12.55
C VAL A 464 -5.66 -2.73 -12.33
N ALA A 465 -6.56 -2.06 -13.06
CA ALA A 465 -8.00 -2.11 -12.79
C ALA A 465 -8.84 -2.10 -14.07
N TYR A 466 -9.92 -2.87 -14.05
CA TYR A 466 -11.01 -2.72 -15.02
C TYR A 466 -11.84 -1.49 -14.69
N LEU A 467 -12.12 -0.74 -15.75
CA LEU A 467 -12.89 0.49 -15.79
C LEU A 467 -14.07 0.31 -16.77
N PRO A 468 -15.15 1.09 -16.58
CA PRO A 468 -16.22 1.24 -17.56
C PRO A 468 -15.68 1.74 -18.90
N PRO A 469 -16.40 1.55 -20.03
CA PRO A 469 -16.17 2.26 -21.29
C PRO A 469 -15.99 3.79 -21.11
N ALA A 470 -15.40 4.47 -22.09
CA ALA A 470 -15.08 5.90 -21.96
C ALA A 470 -16.29 6.83 -21.82
N ASP A 471 -17.43 6.39 -22.34
CA ASP A 471 -18.74 7.06 -22.32
C ASP A 471 -19.62 6.63 -21.14
N GLU A 472 -19.17 5.67 -20.33
CA GLU A 472 -19.86 5.17 -19.15
C GLU A 472 -19.10 5.49 -17.86
N ASP A 473 -19.85 5.72 -16.77
CA ASP A 473 -19.27 5.96 -15.44
C ASP A 473 -19.24 4.68 -14.57
N ARG A 474 -19.82 3.57 -15.04
CA ARG A 474 -19.98 2.33 -14.26
C ARG A 474 -20.14 1.09 -15.16
N LEU A 475 -19.67 -0.06 -14.70
CA LEU A 475 -19.94 -1.38 -15.26
C LEU A 475 -21.20 -1.95 -14.58
N THR A 476 -22.28 -2.14 -15.34
CA THR A 476 -23.59 -2.60 -14.82
C THR A 476 -23.93 -4.04 -15.20
N ASN A 477 -23.19 -4.63 -16.14
CA ASN A 477 -23.52 -5.92 -16.75
C ASN A 477 -23.03 -7.12 -15.94
N PHE A 478 -22.50 -6.93 -14.73
CA PHE A 478 -22.02 -8.01 -13.88
C PHE A 478 -23.01 -8.33 -12.76
N ARG A 479 -23.33 -9.62 -12.61
CA ARG A 479 -24.25 -10.08 -11.55
C ARG A 479 -23.51 -10.59 -10.32
N ARG A 480 -22.25 -11.00 -10.45
CA ARG A 480 -21.45 -11.55 -9.35
C ARG A 480 -20.00 -11.13 -9.50
N ALA A 481 -19.37 -10.77 -8.37
CA ALA A 481 -17.94 -10.52 -8.29
C ALA A 481 -17.33 -11.21 -7.08
N ILE A 482 -16.18 -11.86 -7.27
CA ILE A 482 -15.53 -12.70 -6.27
C ILE A 482 -14.03 -12.34 -6.24
N GLY A 483 -13.49 -12.04 -5.06
CA GLY A 483 -12.04 -11.89 -4.85
C GLY A 483 -11.39 -13.19 -4.41
N THR A 484 -10.25 -13.55 -5.01
CA THR A 484 -9.57 -14.83 -4.73
C THR A 484 -8.05 -14.72 -4.81
N LEU A 485 -7.36 -15.84 -4.54
CA LEU A 485 -5.92 -16.00 -4.66
C LEU A 485 -5.56 -16.58 -6.03
N ALA A 486 -4.53 -16.01 -6.66
CA ALA A 486 -3.82 -16.62 -7.78
C ALA A 486 -2.57 -17.34 -7.26
N ALA A 487 -2.76 -18.18 -6.24
CA ALA A 487 -1.73 -18.89 -5.50
C ALA A 487 -2.27 -20.21 -4.94
N ASP A 488 -1.38 -21.17 -4.70
CA ASP A 488 -1.60 -22.29 -3.79
C ASP A 488 -1.31 -21.83 -2.34
N PRO A 489 -2.34 -21.71 -1.48
CA PRO A 489 -2.17 -21.29 -0.09
C PRO A 489 -1.23 -22.16 0.73
N ALA A 490 -1.10 -23.44 0.41
CA ALA A 490 -0.28 -24.40 1.17
C ALA A 490 1.21 -24.20 0.91
N GLU A 491 1.57 -23.74 -0.29
CA GLU A 491 2.96 -23.58 -0.70
C GLU A 491 3.58 -22.20 -0.38
N ILE A 492 2.75 -21.19 -0.07
CA ILE A 492 3.25 -19.85 0.26
C ILE A 492 4.14 -19.89 1.53
N PRO A 493 5.40 -19.42 1.51
CA PRO A 493 6.20 -19.37 2.73
C PRO A 493 5.63 -18.39 3.78
N LYS A 494 5.66 -18.72 5.08
CA LYS A 494 5.13 -17.87 6.17
C LYS A 494 5.70 -16.44 6.15
N HIS A 495 6.96 -16.31 5.79
CA HIS A 495 7.66 -15.02 5.74
C HIS A 495 7.38 -14.22 4.44
N GLN A 496 6.71 -14.83 3.45
CA GLN A 496 6.29 -14.21 2.18
C GLN A 496 4.76 -14.10 2.05
N GLU A 497 3.98 -14.36 3.10
CA GLU A 497 2.51 -14.32 3.06
C GLU A 497 1.95 -12.98 2.54
N ARG A 498 2.67 -11.86 2.76
CA ARG A 498 2.27 -10.54 2.26
C ARG A 498 2.52 -10.35 0.76
N ALA A 499 3.28 -11.22 0.12
CA ALA A 499 3.59 -11.14 -1.30
C ALA A 499 2.74 -12.11 -2.15
N VAL A 500 1.73 -12.74 -1.55
CA VAL A 500 0.78 -13.63 -2.24
C VAL A 500 0.08 -12.91 -3.40
N ASN A 501 -0.15 -13.64 -4.50
CA ASN A 501 -0.92 -13.15 -5.64
C ASN A 501 -2.43 -13.21 -5.37
N THR A 502 -3.12 -12.14 -5.74
CA THR A 502 -4.59 -12.05 -5.73
C THR A 502 -5.12 -11.80 -7.13
N THR A 503 -6.37 -12.20 -7.35
CA THR A 503 -7.15 -11.88 -8.56
C THR A 503 -8.63 -11.81 -8.18
N PHE A 504 -9.51 -11.66 -9.16
CA PHE A 504 -10.96 -11.65 -8.98
C PHE A 504 -11.67 -12.29 -10.18
N TYR A 505 -12.93 -12.65 -10.00
CA TYR A 505 -13.83 -13.12 -11.06
C TYR A 505 -15.02 -12.18 -11.19
N LEU A 506 -15.40 -11.88 -12.43
CA LEU A 506 -16.62 -11.15 -12.78
C LEU A 506 -17.49 -12.04 -13.66
N ASP A 507 -18.71 -12.33 -13.21
CA ASP A 507 -19.69 -13.07 -14.01
C ASP A 507 -20.72 -12.10 -14.59
N SER A 508 -20.90 -12.17 -15.91
CA SER A 508 -21.88 -11.36 -16.61
C SER A 508 -23.31 -11.70 -16.17
N ALA A 509 -24.23 -10.77 -16.43
CA ALA A 509 -25.65 -11.04 -16.43
C ALA A 509 -25.96 -12.20 -17.39
N VAL A 510 -26.99 -12.97 -17.06
CA VAL A 510 -27.49 -14.04 -17.91
C VAL A 510 -28.37 -13.42 -18.97
N ALA A 511 -28.08 -13.69 -20.24
CA ALA A 511 -28.86 -13.23 -21.37
C ALA A 511 -29.40 -14.42 -22.17
N SER A 512 -30.64 -14.32 -22.63
CA SER A 512 -31.18 -15.22 -23.65
C SER A 512 -30.73 -14.71 -25.02
N VAL A 513 -29.72 -15.35 -25.60
CA VAL A 513 -29.08 -14.93 -26.86
C VAL A 513 -29.75 -15.67 -28.02
N PRO A 514 -30.40 -14.98 -28.98
CA PRO A 514 -30.99 -15.62 -30.16
C PRO A 514 -29.97 -16.33 -31.07
N PRO A 515 -30.41 -17.21 -31.98
CA PRO A 515 -29.54 -17.85 -32.98
C PRO A 515 -28.75 -16.82 -33.79
N GLY A 516 -27.44 -17.05 -33.96
CA GLY A 516 -26.55 -16.17 -34.72
C GLY A 516 -26.34 -14.78 -34.11
N SER A 517 -26.86 -14.52 -32.91
CA SER A 517 -26.67 -13.27 -32.17
C SER A 517 -25.58 -13.42 -31.10
N SER A 518 -25.16 -12.29 -30.54
CA SER A 518 -24.08 -12.24 -29.56
C SER A 518 -24.41 -11.37 -28.36
N LEU A 519 -23.84 -11.73 -27.21
CA LEU A 519 -23.74 -10.83 -26.06
C LEU A 519 -22.36 -10.17 -26.09
N LYS A 520 -22.32 -8.84 -26.20
CA LYS A 520 -21.09 -8.03 -26.29
C LYS A 520 -20.92 -7.18 -25.02
N GLN A 521 -19.68 -7.00 -24.59
CA GLN A 521 -19.29 -6.10 -23.50
C GLN A 521 -17.97 -5.41 -23.83
N SER A 522 -17.97 -4.09 -23.78
CA SER A 522 -16.73 -3.30 -23.78
C SER A 522 -16.34 -2.94 -22.35
N LEU A 523 -15.05 -2.98 -22.04
CA LEU A 523 -14.47 -2.45 -20.81
C LEU A 523 -13.07 -1.91 -21.11
N ARG A 524 -12.47 -1.24 -20.13
CA ARG A 524 -11.12 -0.70 -20.24
C ARG A 524 -10.26 -1.28 -19.14
N LEU A 525 -8.99 -1.56 -19.41
CA LEU A 525 -8.01 -1.99 -18.42
C LEU A 525 -6.97 -0.88 -18.25
N PHE A 526 -7.03 -0.18 -17.12
CA PHE A 526 -5.96 0.72 -16.70
C PHE A 526 -4.80 -0.09 -16.11
N ALA A 527 -3.57 0.18 -16.52
CA ALA A 527 -2.36 -0.43 -15.99
C ALA A 527 -1.26 0.62 -15.84
N GLY A 528 -1.21 1.31 -14.69
CA GLY A 528 -0.36 2.49 -14.58
C GLY A 528 -0.02 2.95 -13.16
N PRO A 529 0.77 4.03 -13.07
CA PRO A 529 1.27 4.59 -11.81
C PRO A 529 0.19 5.37 -11.05
N LYS A 530 0.31 5.40 -9.72
CA LYS A 530 -0.55 6.18 -8.80
C LYS A 530 -0.24 7.68 -8.81
N GLN A 531 -0.35 8.30 -9.98
CA GLN A 531 -0.22 9.75 -10.16
C GLN A 531 -1.59 10.41 -9.93
N PRO A 532 -1.71 11.44 -9.06
CA PRO A 532 -2.99 12.08 -8.78
C PRO A 532 -3.71 12.58 -10.03
N GLU A 533 -3.02 13.29 -10.92
CA GLU A 533 -3.61 13.85 -12.13
C GLU A 533 -4.12 12.76 -13.09
N LEU A 534 -3.38 11.65 -13.18
CA LEU A 534 -3.76 10.50 -14.00
C LEU A 534 -4.96 9.77 -13.38
N PHE A 535 -4.98 9.61 -12.06
CA PHE A 535 -6.05 8.89 -11.37
C PHE A 535 -7.37 9.69 -11.36
N ASP A 536 -7.29 11.01 -11.25
CA ASP A 536 -8.44 11.91 -11.37
C ASP A 536 -9.11 11.77 -12.76
N GLN A 537 -8.33 11.55 -13.83
CA GLN A 537 -8.85 11.32 -15.19
C GLN A 537 -9.67 10.02 -15.30
N TYR A 538 -9.32 8.99 -14.53
CA TYR A 538 -9.92 7.66 -14.63
C TYR A 538 -10.81 7.27 -13.43
N GLY A 539 -11.06 8.19 -12.49
CA GLY A 539 -11.90 7.92 -11.31
C GLY A 539 -11.23 6.99 -10.28
N LEU A 540 -9.90 6.91 -10.27
CA LEU A 540 -9.11 6.00 -9.42
C LEU A 540 -8.54 6.67 -8.16
N GLN A 541 -8.87 7.93 -7.88
CA GLN A 541 -8.27 8.74 -6.81
C GLN A 541 -8.29 8.08 -5.41
N ASP A 542 -9.28 7.24 -5.12
CA ASP A 542 -9.43 6.55 -3.84
C ASP A 542 -8.39 5.42 -3.63
N CYS A 543 -7.76 4.94 -4.71
CA CYS A 543 -6.64 3.99 -4.65
C CYS A 543 -5.36 4.64 -4.06
N ILE A 544 -5.31 5.98 -3.95
CA ILE A 544 -4.25 6.70 -3.25
C ILE A 544 -4.68 7.00 -1.81
N TYR A 545 -4.37 6.08 -0.91
CA TYR A 545 -4.67 6.27 0.50
C TYR A 545 -3.67 7.24 1.15
N TYR A 546 -4.07 8.45 1.52
CA TYR A 546 -3.20 9.39 2.26
C TYR A 546 -3.26 9.24 3.79
N GLY A 547 -4.09 8.34 4.33
CA GLY A 547 -4.29 8.22 5.78
C GLY A 547 -5.24 9.27 6.36
N TRP A 548 -5.39 9.28 7.69
CA TRP A 548 -6.31 10.19 8.41
C TRP A 548 -5.98 11.68 8.26
N PHE A 549 -4.72 11.99 8.00
CA PHE A 549 -4.23 13.35 7.78
C PHE A 549 -3.94 13.54 6.29
N SER A 550 -4.96 13.39 5.45
CA SER A 550 -4.82 13.54 4.00
C SER A 550 -4.56 14.98 3.56
N TRP A 551 -5.19 15.96 4.22
CA TRP A 551 -5.04 17.37 3.85
C TRP A 551 -3.63 17.93 4.05
N PRO A 552 -2.89 17.68 5.16
CA PRO A 552 -1.50 18.11 5.27
C PRO A 552 -0.61 17.26 4.37
N ALA A 553 -0.91 15.97 4.15
CA ALA A 553 -0.15 15.12 3.25
C ALA A 553 -0.15 15.68 1.82
N LYS A 554 -1.33 15.99 1.27
CA LYS A 554 -1.46 16.61 -0.06
C LYS A 554 -0.78 17.97 -0.13
N LEU A 555 -0.95 18.83 0.89
CA LEU A 555 -0.30 20.15 0.93
C LEU A 555 1.23 20.05 0.93
N LEU A 556 1.78 19.19 1.79
CA LEU A 556 3.22 19.00 1.93
C LEU A 556 3.82 18.29 0.71
N GLY A 557 3.10 17.35 0.10
CA GLY A 557 3.49 16.70 -1.16
C GLY A 557 3.54 17.67 -2.31
N ASN A 558 2.51 18.49 -2.50
CA ASN A 558 2.52 19.54 -3.52
C ASN A 558 3.70 20.51 -3.33
N LEU A 559 3.98 20.91 -2.09
CA LEU A 559 5.15 21.73 -1.78
C LEU A 559 6.47 20.99 -2.07
N LEU A 560 6.55 19.68 -1.79
CA LEU A 560 7.71 18.85 -2.09
C LEU A 560 8.01 18.83 -3.60
N HIS A 561 6.99 18.62 -4.44
CA HIS A 561 7.14 18.63 -5.89
C HIS A 561 7.64 20.00 -6.40
N VAL A 562 7.10 21.10 -5.88
CA VAL A 562 7.59 22.45 -6.21
C VAL A 562 9.07 22.61 -5.82
N LEU A 563 9.45 22.17 -4.63
CA LEU A 563 10.83 22.26 -4.14
C LEU A 563 11.79 21.35 -4.92
N SER A 564 11.33 20.21 -5.43
CA SER A 564 12.17 19.34 -6.27
C SER A 564 12.60 20.02 -7.57
N GLY A 565 11.86 21.02 -8.05
CA GLY A 565 12.26 21.82 -9.22
C GLY A 565 13.57 22.59 -9.03
N ILE A 566 14.02 22.80 -7.79
CA ILE A 566 15.31 23.45 -7.48
C ILE A 566 16.49 22.49 -7.66
N GLY A 567 16.25 21.18 -7.65
CA GLY A 567 17.32 20.18 -7.75
C GLY A 567 16.80 18.75 -7.80
N ASN A 568 16.90 18.02 -6.68
CA ASN A 568 16.42 16.65 -6.56
C ASN A 568 15.49 16.48 -5.36
N TYR A 569 14.79 15.35 -5.30
CA TYR A 569 13.84 15.07 -4.21
C TYR A 569 14.49 14.97 -2.83
N ALA A 570 15.74 14.51 -2.71
CA ALA A 570 16.42 14.48 -1.41
C ALA A 570 16.65 15.88 -0.85
N LEU A 571 17.12 16.81 -1.68
CA LEU A 571 17.25 18.22 -1.32
C LEU A 571 15.88 18.84 -1.04
N ALA A 572 14.86 18.49 -1.82
CA ALA A 572 13.49 18.95 -1.58
C ALA A 572 12.98 18.53 -0.19
N ILE A 573 13.24 17.29 0.24
CA ILE A 573 12.91 16.80 1.59
C ILE A 573 13.64 17.62 2.66
N VAL A 574 14.94 17.90 2.47
CA VAL A 574 15.72 18.73 3.40
C VAL A 574 15.13 20.13 3.53
N LEU A 575 14.87 20.79 2.40
CA LEU A 575 14.30 22.14 2.35
C LEU A 575 12.90 22.19 2.94
N LEU A 576 12.04 21.24 2.58
CA LEU A 576 10.69 21.10 3.12
C LEU A 576 10.75 20.97 4.65
N THR A 577 11.65 20.12 5.16
CA THR A 577 11.85 19.93 6.59
C THR A 577 12.26 21.24 7.27
N ILE A 578 13.20 21.98 6.69
CA ILE A 578 13.64 23.28 7.21
C ILE A 578 12.51 24.30 7.21
N ILE A 579 11.70 24.37 6.15
CA ILE A 579 10.55 25.29 6.04
C ILE A 579 9.51 24.97 7.13
N VAL A 580 9.10 23.71 7.24
CA VAL A 580 8.11 23.27 8.23
C VAL A 580 8.63 23.49 9.64
N ARG A 581 9.86 23.07 9.93
CA ARG A 581 10.48 23.27 11.26
C ARG A 581 10.70 24.75 11.59
N GLY A 582 11.04 25.57 10.60
CA GLY A 582 11.16 27.03 10.72
C GLY A 582 9.82 27.68 11.05
N ALA A 583 8.74 27.30 10.37
CA ALA A 583 7.39 27.77 10.68
C ALA A 583 6.94 27.36 12.09
N MET A 584 7.35 26.17 12.55
CA MET A 584 7.07 25.67 13.89
C MET A 584 7.98 26.25 14.99
N PHE A 585 9.08 26.90 14.65
CA PHE A 585 10.08 27.40 15.60
C PHE A 585 9.51 28.26 16.74
N PRO A 586 8.56 29.19 16.52
CA PRO A 586 7.98 29.97 17.62
C PRO A 586 7.27 29.09 18.66
N LEU A 587 6.63 28.00 18.22
CA LEU A 587 5.96 27.04 19.08
C LEU A 587 6.98 26.13 19.78
N SER A 588 7.95 25.59 19.03
CA SER A 588 9.02 24.75 19.55
C SER A 588 9.87 25.47 20.60
N ARG A 589 10.17 26.77 20.40
CA ARG A 589 10.83 27.62 21.39
C ARG A 589 10.03 27.73 22.68
N LYS A 590 8.71 27.94 22.61
CA LYS A 590 7.85 27.97 23.81
C LYS A 590 7.87 26.62 24.53
N ALA A 591 7.85 25.51 23.79
CA ALA A 591 7.98 24.17 24.33
C ALA A 591 9.32 23.99 25.08
N ALA A 592 10.41 24.43 24.47
CA ALA A 592 11.75 24.34 25.05
C ALA A 592 11.91 25.18 26.34
N VAL A 593 11.32 26.37 26.39
CA VAL A 593 11.27 27.22 27.59
C VAL A 593 10.42 26.56 28.69
N ASN A 594 9.26 26.03 28.35
CA ASN A 594 8.42 25.30 29.31
C ASN A 594 9.14 24.06 29.86
N ALA A 595 9.92 23.36 29.04
CA ALA A 595 10.73 22.25 29.50
C ALA A 595 11.82 22.68 30.50
N GLN A 596 12.45 23.85 30.31
CA GLN A 596 13.40 24.38 31.31
C GLN A 596 12.72 24.78 32.62
N ARG A 597 11.54 25.42 32.55
CA ARG A 597 10.73 25.71 33.74
C ARG A 597 10.38 24.45 34.51
N MET A 598 10.06 23.36 33.80
CA MET A 598 9.83 22.06 34.41
C MET A 598 11.09 21.50 35.10
N GLN A 599 12.28 21.73 34.54
CA GLN A 599 13.56 21.36 35.18
C GLN A 599 13.81 22.15 36.47
N GLU A 600 13.45 23.44 36.51
CA GLU A 600 13.52 24.25 37.73
C GLU A 600 12.55 23.78 38.83
N LEU A 601 11.38 23.25 38.43
CA LEU A 601 10.37 22.68 39.34
C LEU A 601 10.67 21.26 39.82
N ALA A 602 11.49 20.51 39.08
CA ALA A 602 11.86 19.12 39.39
C ALA A 602 12.33 18.88 40.84
N PRO A 603 13.23 19.70 41.44
CA PRO A 603 13.67 19.47 42.82
C PRO A 603 12.55 19.63 43.85
N GLU A 604 11.64 20.59 43.69
CA GLU A 604 10.50 20.77 44.61
C GLU A 604 9.47 19.65 44.46
N LEU A 605 9.22 19.21 43.23
CA LEU A 605 8.38 18.04 42.98
C LEU A 605 8.97 16.75 43.56
N LYS A 606 10.31 16.64 43.57
CA LYS A 606 11.02 15.54 44.22
C LYS A 606 10.83 15.58 45.74
N LYS A 607 10.98 16.76 46.38
CA LYS A 607 10.69 16.93 47.82
C LYS A 607 9.27 16.52 48.18
N ILE A 608 8.27 16.94 47.37
CA ILE A 608 6.87 16.52 47.56
C ILE A 608 6.75 15.00 47.42
N THR A 609 7.41 14.40 46.44
CA THR A 609 7.38 12.94 46.23
C THR A 609 8.02 12.18 47.39
N GLU A 610 9.07 12.74 48.01
CA GLU A 610 9.73 12.17 49.19
C GLU A 610 8.93 12.36 50.49
N GLN A 611 8.25 13.50 50.64
CA GLN A 611 7.39 13.80 51.79
C GLN A 611 6.11 12.95 51.81
N TYR A 612 5.55 12.67 50.62
CA TYR A 612 4.29 11.94 50.46
C TYR A 612 4.50 10.58 49.76
N LYS A 613 5.54 9.82 50.16
CA LYS A 613 5.86 8.51 49.55
C LYS A 613 4.70 7.51 49.66
N ASP A 614 4.05 7.49 50.83
CA ASP A 614 2.98 6.54 51.17
C ASP A 614 1.57 7.14 51.07
N ASP A 615 1.46 8.44 50.77
CA ASP A 615 0.20 9.18 50.66
C ASP A 615 0.03 9.76 49.24
N MET A 616 -0.54 8.94 48.36
CA MET A 616 -0.78 9.31 46.97
C MET A 616 -1.72 10.51 46.81
N GLU A 617 -2.74 10.64 47.66
CA GLU A 617 -3.70 11.74 47.60
C GLU A 617 -3.06 13.05 48.05
N GLY A 618 -2.30 13.01 49.16
CA GLY A 618 -1.50 14.13 49.64
C GLY A 618 -0.46 14.58 48.61
N ARG A 619 0.18 13.63 47.93
CA ARG A 619 1.14 13.91 46.84
C ARG A 619 0.49 14.67 45.69
N VAL A 620 -0.66 14.21 45.19
CA VAL A 620 -1.38 14.87 44.08
C VAL A 620 -1.84 16.27 44.49
N LYS A 621 -2.34 16.44 45.72
CA LYS A 621 -2.78 17.74 46.26
C LYS A 621 -1.62 18.72 46.39
N ALA A 622 -0.51 18.31 46.99
CA ALA A 622 0.68 19.14 47.17
C ALA A 622 1.31 19.52 45.82
N GLN A 623 1.35 18.60 44.85
CA GLN A 623 1.80 18.90 43.48
C GLN A 623 0.90 19.95 42.81
N ARG A 624 -0.42 19.86 42.99
CA ARG A 624 -1.38 20.83 42.44
C ARG A 624 -1.24 22.20 43.09
N GLU A 625 -1.04 22.25 44.41
CA GLU A 625 -0.78 23.50 45.13
C GLU A 625 0.52 24.17 44.67
N LEU A 626 1.61 23.41 44.53
CA LEU A 626 2.87 23.92 43.99
C LEU A 626 2.69 24.50 42.58
N GLN A 627 2.01 23.77 41.69
CA GLN A 627 1.71 24.24 40.33
C GLN A 627 0.86 25.51 40.32
N GLN A 628 -0.12 25.63 41.23
CA GLN A 628 -0.95 26.83 41.39
C GLN A 628 -0.16 28.02 41.93
N ARG A 629 0.69 27.81 42.95
CA ARG A 629 1.55 28.87 43.53
C ARG A 629 2.52 29.44 42.49
N VAL A 630 3.06 28.57 41.64
CA VAL A 630 4.05 28.93 40.62
C VAL A 630 3.38 29.38 39.29
N GLY A 631 2.07 29.16 39.14
CA GLY A 631 1.33 29.53 37.92
C GLY A 631 1.76 28.76 36.67
N PHE A 632 2.33 27.56 36.83
CA PHE A 632 2.85 26.73 35.74
C PHE A 632 2.08 25.42 35.61
N ASN A 633 1.49 25.18 34.44
CA ASN A 633 0.80 23.93 34.13
C ASN A 633 1.73 22.99 33.34
N PRO A 634 2.09 21.81 33.88
CA PRO A 634 2.98 20.85 33.20
C PRO A 634 2.42 20.33 31.88
N LEU A 635 1.09 20.28 31.70
CA LEU A 635 0.45 19.85 30.45
C LEU A 635 0.60 20.89 29.31
N SER A 636 0.89 22.15 29.63
CA SER A 636 1.17 23.16 28.60
C SER A 636 2.47 22.89 27.83
N GLY A 637 3.37 22.06 28.38
CA GLY A 637 4.62 21.66 27.75
C GLY A 637 4.47 20.60 26.65
N CYS A 638 3.44 19.76 26.71
CA CYS A 638 3.21 18.69 25.72
C CYS A 638 2.28 19.09 24.56
N LEU A 639 1.58 20.22 24.67
CA LEU A 639 0.69 20.73 23.61
C LEU A 639 1.36 20.88 22.22
N PRO A 640 2.63 21.34 22.11
CA PRO A 640 3.35 21.39 20.84
C PRO A 640 3.49 20.03 20.14
N MET A 641 3.61 18.94 20.90
CA MET A 641 3.73 17.58 20.36
C MET A 641 2.44 17.14 19.66
N PHE A 642 1.27 17.49 20.21
CA PHE A 642 -0.02 17.17 19.61
C PHE A 642 -0.28 17.96 18.32
N LEU A 643 0.19 19.21 18.23
CA LEU A 643 0.09 19.97 16.98
C LEU A 643 1.07 19.44 15.92
N GLN A 644 2.23 18.93 16.35
CA GLN A 644 3.23 18.38 15.44
C GLN A 644 2.81 17.03 14.83
N LEU A 645 2.08 16.19 15.58
CA LEU A 645 1.73 14.85 15.14
C LEU A 645 0.97 14.83 13.78
N PRO A 646 -0.08 15.64 13.55
CA PRO A 646 -0.74 15.70 12.23
C PRO A 646 0.19 16.10 11.08
N ILE A 647 1.10 17.05 11.32
CA ILE A 647 2.05 17.54 10.31
C ILE A 647 3.05 16.43 9.97
N PHE A 648 3.58 15.77 11.01
CA PHE A 648 4.49 14.63 10.84
C PHE A 648 3.82 13.47 10.11
N MET A 649 2.62 13.08 10.53
CA MET A 649 1.87 11.99 9.87
C MET A 649 1.54 12.35 8.43
N GLY A 650 1.15 13.59 8.14
CA GLY A 650 0.92 14.06 6.77
C GLY A 650 2.18 13.95 5.91
N LEU A 651 3.32 14.43 6.41
CA LEU A 651 4.60 14.33 5.70
C LEU A 651 5.02 12.87 5.47
N TYR A 652 4.96 12.04 6.52
CA TYR A 652 5.25 10.62 6.43
C TYR A 652 4.44 9.95 5.34
N ARG A 653 3.13 10.22 5.30
CA ARG A 653 2.23 9.68 4.29
C ARG A 653 2.57 10.19 2.90
N SER A 654 2.80 11.49 2.74
CA SER A 654 3.23 12.08 1.47
C SER A 654 4.47 11.38 0.92
N LEU A 655 5.51 11.18 1.74
CA LEU A 655 6.74 10.54 1.30
C LEU A 655 6.58 9.03 1.00
N SER A 656 5.62 8.37 1.64
CA SER A 656 5.44 6.92 1.51
C SER A 656 4.64 6.51 0.28
N VAL A 657 3.70 7.34 -0.18
CA VAL A 657 2.77 7.02 -1.29
C VAL A 657 3.10 7.74 -2.59
N ASP A 658 4.06 8.66 -2.57
CA ASP A 658 4.46 9.46 -3.72
C ASP A 658 5.31 8.63 -4.69
N ILE A 659 4.74 8.37 -5.87
CA ILE A 659 5.38 7.66 -6.98
C ILE A 659 6.61 8.39 -7.51
N GLU A 660 6.70 9.71 -7.40
CA GLU A 660 7.85 10.46 -7.93
C GLU A 660 9.12 10.25 -7.09
N LEU A 661 8.97 9.83 -5.83
CA LEU A 661 10.09 9.40 -4.98
C LEU A 661 10.60 8.02 -5.34
N ARG A 662 9.78 7.20 -6.02
CA ARG A 662 10.18 5.91 -6.54
C ARG A 662 11.30 6.11 -7.56
N GLN A 663 12.46 5.52 -7.26
CA GLN A 663 13.67 5.64 -8.09
C GLN A 663 14.16 7.08 -8.26
N ALA A 664 13.80 7.97 -7.35
CA ALA A 664 14.52 9.21 -7.13
C ALA A 664 15.80 8.90 -6.33
N ALA A 665 16.95 9.34 -6.81
CA ALA A 665 18.21 9.13 -6.11
C ALA A 665 18.48 10.23 -5.08
N PHE A 666 19.18 9.88 -3.99
CA PHE A 666 19.70 10.84 -3.02
C PHE A 666 20.62 11.87 -3.68
N ALA A 667 21.57 11.39 -4.47
CA ALA A 667 22.41 12.18 -5.34
C ALA A 667 22.70 11.41 -6.65
N SER A 668 23.11 12.12 -7.71
CA SER A 668 23.39 11.52 -9.01
C SER A 668 24.53 10.49 -8.99
N TRP A 669 25.45 10.61 -8.04
CA TRP A 669 26.63 9.74 -7.90
C TRP A 669 26.42 8.56 -6.92
N THR A 670 25.30 8.50 -6.21
CA THR A 670 25.03 7.44 -5.23
C THR A 670 24.21 6.31 -5.84
N THR A 671 24.73 5.09 -5.80
CA THR A 671 23.99 3.87 -6.18
C THR A 671 23.23 3.26 -5.00
N TRP A 672 23.80 3.31 -3.80
CA TRP A 672 23.23 2.73 -2.58
C TRP A 672 21.93 3.42 -2.08
N ALA A 673 21.65 4.64 -2.52
CA ALA A 673 20.42 5.37 -2.24
C ALA A 673 19.81 5.91 -3.54
N SER A 674 19.70 5.06 -4.56
CA SER A 674 19.09 5.42 -5.85
C SER A 674 17.56 5.41 -5.84
N ASN A 675 16.92 5.10 -4.70
CA ASN A 675 15.48 5.05 -4.54
C ASN A 675 15.06 5.60 -3.16
N LEU A 676 14.56 6.83 -3.11
CA LEU A 676 14.10 7.46 -1.86
C LEU A 676 12.85 6.81 -1.26
N ALA A 677 12.08 6.08 -2.07
CA ALA A 677 10.90 5.32 -1.66
C ALA A 677 11.23 3.92 -1.09
N ALA A 678 12.48 3.45 -1.22
CA ALA A 678 12.96 2.18 -0.67
C ALA A 678 13.95 2.42 0.48
N PRO A 679 14.21 1.41 1.33
CA PRO A 679 15.34 1.47 2.25
C PRO A 679 16.66 1.68 1.50
N ASP A 680 17.64 2.30 2.14
CA ASP A 680 18.99 2.40 1.59
C ASP A 680 19.70 1.04 1.55
N MET A 681 20.67 0.87 0.66
CA MET A 681 21.31 -0.41 0.37
C MET A 681 22.82 -0.21 0.24
N LEU A 682 23.50 0.21 1.33
CA LEU A 682 24.93 0.55 1.27
C LEU A 682 25.81 -0.65 0.96
N TYR A 683 25.56 -1.78 1.62
CA TYR A 683 26.35 -2.98 1.45
C TYR A 683 25.50 -4.23 1.64
N TYR A 684 25.59 -5.18 0.70
CA TYR A 684 24.90 -6.45 0.85
C TYR A 684 25.66 -7.34 1.84
N TRP A 685 25.00 -7.77 2.90
CA TRP A 685 25.58 -8.60 3.97
C TRP A 685 24.86 -9.94 4.15
N GLY A 686 23.88 -10.24 3.28
CA GLY A 686 23.02 -11.41 3.42
C GLY A 686 23.76 -12.74 3.46
N ASP A 687 24.92 -12.84 2.80
CA ASP A 687 25.66 -14.10 2.67
C ASP A 687 26.40 -14.51 3.95
N TRP A 688 26.82 -13.56 4.79
CA TRP A 688 27.61 -13.85 6.00
C TRP A 688 26.86 -13.50 7.29
N MET A 689 25.85 -12.63 7.22
CA MET A 689 25.07 -12.26 8.38
C MET A 689 24.04 -13.34 8.70
N TRP A 690 23.83 -13.59 9.99
CA TRP A 690 22.88 -14.58 10.49
C TRP A 690 21.49 -14.44 9.82
N ASP A 691 20.90 -15.54 9.34
CA ASP A 691 19.66 -15.55 8.55
C ASP A 691 18.44 -14.92 9.26
N TYR A 692 18.30 -15.07 10.58
CA TYR A 692 17.31 -14.32 11.36
C TYR A 692 17.46 -12.77 11.31
N LEU A 693 18.65 -12.22 11.04
CA LEU A 693 18.87 -10.78 10.90
C LEU A 693 18.79 -10.32 9.44
N ALA A 694 19.47 -11.03 8.53
CA ALA A 694 19.63 -10.64 7.13
C ALA A 694 18.94 -11.55 6.11
N GLY A 695 18.31 -12.62 6.59
CA GLY A 695 17.75 -13.68 5.78
C GLY A 695 16.68 -13.21 4.82
N ARG A 696 16.56 -13.97 3.72
CA ARG A 696 15.67 -13.64 2.63
C ARG A 696 14.21 -13.78 3.08
N GLY A 697 13.62 -12.67 3.54
CA GLY A 697 12.25 -12.56 4.01
C GLY A 697 12.01 -12.98 5.47
N THR A 698 12.88 -13.80 6.07
CA THR A 698 12.88 -14.13 7.51
C THR A 698 13.65 -13.10 8.36
N GLY A 699 14.58 -12.36 7.75
CA GLY A 699 15.50 -11.46 8.43
C GLY A 699 14.85 -10.16 8.90
N TRP A 700 15.05 -9.74 10.15
CA TRP A 700 14.43 -8.53 10.72
C TRP A 700 14.96 -7.22 10.11
N LEU A 701 16.26 -7.14 9.82
CA LEU A 701 16.93 -5.94 9.29
C LEU A 701 16.94 -5.89 7.77
N GLY A 702 16.84 -7.05 7.11
CA GLY A 702 16.95 -7.17 5.68
C GLY A 702 18.38 -7.49 5.21
N PRO A 703 18.54 -7.79 3.92
CA PRO A 703 19.77 -8.35 3.36
C PRO A 703 20.87 -7.31 3.10
N TYR A 704 20.58 -6.03 3.34
CA TYR A 704 21.51 -4.92 3.18
C TYR A 704 21.79 -4.22 4.51
N PHE A 705 22.99 -3.69 4.64
CA PHE A 705 23.36 -2.73 5.66
C PHE A 705 22.91 -1.33 5.23
N ASN A 706 22.15 -0.69 6.11
CA ASN A 706 21.54 0.61 5.90
C ASN A 706 22.25 1.67 6.77
N ILE A 707 22.91 2.65 6.13
CA ILE A 707 23.64 3.72 6.82
C ILE A 707 22.73 4.85 7.31
N LEU A 708 21.67 5.21 6.59
CA LEU A 708 20.80 6.31 6.99
C LEU A 708 20.09 6.04 8.34
N PRO A 709 19.52 4.84 8.59
CA PRO A 709 18.99 4.47 9.90
C PRO A 709 20.02 4.57 11.02
N VAL A 710 21.28 4.17 10.78
CA VAL A 710 22.35 4.30 11.77
C VAL A 710 22.60 5.76 12.13
N ILE A 711 22.62 6.66 11.14
CA ILE A 711 22.74 8.10 11.38
C ILE A 711 21.54 8.62 12.18
N VAL A 712 20.32 8.21 11.84
CA VAL A 712 19.11 8.56 12.60
C VAL A 712 19.23 8.09 14.05
N MET A 713 19.66 6.85 14.29
CA MET A 713 19.86 6.29 15.63
C MET A 713 20.84 7.10 16.45
N VAL A 714 22.01 7.41 15.88
CA VAL A 714 23.04 8.23 16.55
C VAL A 714 22.49 9.61 16.87
N LEU A 715 21.75 10.24 15.95
CA LEU A 715 21.14 11.54 16.18
C LEU A 715 20.06 11.50 17.26
N PHE A 716 19.20 10.48 17.28
CA PHE A 716 18.20 10.31 18.33
C PHE A 716 18.85 10.13 19.69
N LEU A 717 19.90 9.30 19.82
CA LEU A 717 20.65 9.14 21.07
C LEU A 717 21.32 10.45 21.50
N ALA A 718 21.89 11.20 20.55
CA ALA A 718 22.48 12.50 20.81
C ALA A 718 21.44 13.52 21.29
N GLN A 719 20.27 13.57 20.66
CA GLN A 719 19.14 14.40 21.08
C GLN A 719 18.62 13.99 22.45
N GLN A 720 18.45 12.69 22.70
CA GLN A 720 18.00 12.17 23.98
C GLN A 720 18.95 12.59 25.09
N LYS A 721 20.26 12.45 24.87
CA LYS A 721 21.31 12.91 25.80
C LYS A 721 21.32 14.43 26.01
N MET A 722 20.99 15.21 24.98
CA MET A 722 21.00 16.68 25.05
C MET A 722 19.72 17.29 25.64
N PHE A 723 18.57 16.68 25.38
CA PHE A 723 17.26 17.23 25.72
C PHE A 723 16.72 16.68 27.04
N MET A 724 17.18 15.50 27.47
CA MET A 724 16.81 14.96 28.77
C MET A 724 17.53 15.68 29.92
N PRO A 725 16.84 15.97 31.03
CA PRO A 725 17.49 16.44 32.26
C PRO A 725 18.39 15.37 32.86
N PRO A 726 19.44 15.74 33.62
CA PRO A 726 20.28 14.79 34.33
C PRO A 726 19.45 13.95 35.32
N ALA A 727 19.76 12.65 35.42
CA ALA A 727 19.07 11.77 36.37
C ALA A 727 19.31 12.23 37.81
N THR A 728 18.24 12.41 38.57
CA THR A 728 18.27 12.89 39.96
C THR A 728 18.08 11.78 40.99
N ASP A 729 17.78 10.56 40.54
CA ASP A 729 17.35 9.41 41.34
C ASP A 729 17.48 8.12 40.52
N GLU A 730 17.55 6.97 41.20
CA GLU A 730 17.77 5.66 40.56
C GLU A 730 16.61 5.26 39.63
N GLN A 731 15.39 5.69 39.95
CA GLN A 731 14.20 5.47 39.14
C GLN A 731 14.19 6.33 37.85
N THR A 732 14.59 7.61 37.91
CA THR A 732 14.80 8.42 36.69
C THR A 732 15.98 7.92 35.86
N ALA A 733 17.05 7.42 36.47
CA ALA A 733 18.16 6.79 35.76
C ALA A 733 17.72 5.51 35.02
N MET A 734 16.91 4.66 35.66
CA MET A 734 16.32 3.48 35.04
C MET A 734 15.38 3.87 33.87
N THR A 735 14.55 4.90 34.06
CA THR A 735 13.67 5.42 33.00
C THR A 735 14.46 5.94 31.80
N GLN A 736 15.57 6.64 32.03
CA GLN A 736 16.46 7.12 30.96
C GLN A 736 17.12 5.98 30.19
N LYS A 737 17.63 4.95 30.90
CA LYS A 737 18.19 3.74 30.28
C LYS A 737 17.15 3.02 29.45
N MET A 738 15.94 2.82 29.98
CA MET A 738 14.82 2.21 29.27
C MET A 738 14.45 3.00 28.00
N MET A 739 14.40 4.33 28.08
CA MET A 739 14.16 5.19 26.91
C MET A 739 15.27 5.05 25.86
N SER A 740 16.54 4.94 26.27
CA SER A 740 17.65 4.72 25.32
C SER A 740 17.59 3.35 24.66
N TYR A 741 17.24 2.29 25.40
CA TYR A 741 16.99 0.97 24.79
C TYR A 741 15.80 1.00 23.83
N MET A 742 14.72 1.68 24.19
CA MET A 742 13.57 1.87 23.30
C MET A 742 13.97 2.62 22.03
N THR A 743 14.80 3.67 22.12
CA THR A 743 15.32 4.38 20.95
C THR A 743 16.22 3.50 20.09
N LEU A 744 17.04 2.63 20.68
CA LEU A 744 17.84 1.66 19.92
C LEU A 744 16.96 0.66 19.17
N ILE A 745 15.97 0.07 19.85
CA ILE A 745 15.03 -0.88 19.24
C ILE A 745 14.20 -0.19 18.15
N MET A 746 13.73 1.05 18.39
CA MET A 746 13.05 1.87 17.38
C MET A 746 13.96 2.12 16.17
N GLY A 747 15.24 2.38 16.42
CA GLY A 747 16.27 2.50 15.41
C GLY A 747 16.42 1.29 14.50
N LEU A 748 16.31 0.08 15.05
CA LEU A 748 16.35 -1.15 14.26
C LEU A 748 15.16 -1.27 13.31
N PHE A 749 13.97 -0.78 13.68
CA PHE A 749 12.82 -0.74 12.75
C PHE A 749 13.06 0.19 11.54
N PHE A 750 13.97 1.16 11.64
CA PHE A 750 14.26 2.07 10.53
C PHE A 750 15.05 1.40 9.39
N PHE A 751 15.61 0.20 9.60
CA PHE A 751 16.27 -0.55 8.53
C PHE A 751 15.32 -0.97 7.39
N ARG A 752 14.00 -1.00 7.63
CA ARG A 752 12.99 -1.29 6.57
C ARG A 752 12.22 -0.06 6.12
N VAL A 753 12.64 1.13 6.56
CA VAL A 753 11.95 2.38 6.28
C VAL A 753 12.56 3.04 5.03
N PRO A 754 11.75 3.72 4.19
CA PRO A 754 12.27 4.46 3.04
C PRO A 754 13.38 5.46 3.38
N ALA A 755 14.41 5.54 2.54
CA ALA A 755 15.54 6.44 2.68
C ALA A 755 15.10 7.92 2.75
N GLY A 756 14.07 8.31 1.98
CA GLY A 756 13.47 9.64 2.02
C GLY A 756 12.96 10.02 3.41
N LEU A 757 12.36 9.07 4.14
CA LEU A 757 11.94 9.30 5.51
C LEU A 757 13.13 9.40 6.47
N CYS A 758 14.17 8.60 6.27
CA CYS A 758 15.39 8.72 7.06
C CYS A 758 16.04 10.10 6.90
N ILE A 759 16.09 10.63 5.67
CA ILE A 759 16.59 12.00 5.40
C ILE A 759 15.78 13.03 6.16
N TYR A 760 14.44 12.93 6.12
CA TYR A 760 13.57 13.79 6.92
C TYR A 760 13.98 13.75 8.40
N PHE A 761 14.12 12.56 8.99
CA PHE A 761 14.48 12.42 10.40
C PHE A 761 15.87 12.97 10.72
N ILE A 762 16.85 12.78 9.83
CA ILE A 762 18.19 13.35 9.98
C ILE A 762 18.11 14.88 9.99
N THR A 763 17.51 15.49 8.97
CA THR A 763 17.39 16.96 8.86
C THR A 763 16.59 17.54 10.02
N SER A 764 15.46 16.93 10.35
CA SER A 764 14.62 17.29 11.48
C SER A 764 15.39 17.20 12.80
N SER A 765 16.26 16.20 12.94
CA SER A 765 17.05 16.01 14.15
C SER A 765 18.16 17.05 14.30
N LEU A 766 18.88 17.31 13.21
CA LEU A 766 19.90 18.35 13.13
C LEU A 766 19.30 19.73 13.40
N TRP A 767 18.12 20.03 12.82
CA TRP A 767 17.36 21.24 13.14
C TRP A 767 17.07 21.33 14.64
N GLY A 768 16.51 20.27 15.23
CA GLY A 768 16.18 20.26 16.66
C GLY A 768 17.39 20.49 17.56
N ILE A 769 18.55 19.90 17.22
CA ILE A 769 19.81 20.13 17.94
C ILE A 769 20.24 21.60 17.80
N GLY A 770 20.23 22.14 16.58
CA GLY A 770 20.55 23.55 16.31
C GLY A 770 19.62 24.51 17.06
N GLU A 771 18.32 24.24 17.04
CA GLU A 771 17.30 24.97 17.78
C GLU A 771 17.58 24.95 19.28
N ARG A 772 17.87 23.78 19.86
CA ARG A 772 18.16 23.69 21.30
C ARG A 772 19.40 24.49 21.68
N ILE A 773 20.45 24.44 20.86
CA ILE A 773 21.68 25.22 21.07
C ILE A 773 21.37 26.72 21.00
N LEU A 774 20.59 27.16 20.00
CA LEU A 774 20.20 28.56 19.83
C LEU A 774 19.31 29.06 20.98
N VAL A 775 18.32 28.27 21.39
CA VAL A 775 17.42 28.60 22.51
C VAL A 775 18.20 28.69 23.82
N LYS A 776 19.12 27.75 24.09
CA LYS A 776 19.99 27.81 25.27
C LYS A 776 20.87 29.06 25.30
N LYS A 777 21.36 29.53 24.14
CA LYS A 777 22.14 30.77 24.03
C LYS A 777 21.31 32.04 24.20
N THR A 778 20.02 32.00 23.86
CA THR A 778 19.13 33.18 23.85
C THR A 778 18.27 33.35 25.10
N LEU A 779 18.28 32.38 26.02
CA LEU A 779 17.55 32.46 27.28
C LEU A 779 18.39 33.15 28.38
N PRO A 780 17.78 34.03 29.18
CA PRO A 780 18.47 34.65 30.30
C PRO A 780 18.88 33.60 31.34
N LYS A 781 20.07 33.74 31.92
CA LYS A 781 20.61 32.80 32.93
C LYS A 781 19.92 32.90 34.30
N THR A 782 18.96 33.80 34.45
CA THR A 782 18.19 34.01 35.68
C THR A 782 17.10 32.93 35.81
N PRO A 783 16.86 32.38 37.02
CA PRO A 783 15.77 31.43 37.26
C PRO A 783 14.43 32.00 36.79
N HIS A 784 13.57 31.18 36.17
CA HIS A 784 12.24 31.59 35.73
C HIS A 784 11.27 31.75 36.91
N PHE A 785 11.54 31.07 38.02
CA PHE A 785 10.76 31.16 39.25
C PHE A 785 11.59 31.74 40.40
N ASP A 786 10.97 32.58 41.21
CA ASP A 786 11.56 33.07 42.44
C ASP A 786 11.70 31.91 43.45
N LYS A 787 12.89 31.76 44.03
CA LYS A 787 13.17 30.75 45.07
C LYS A 787 12.21 30.88 46.25
N ALA A 788 11.82 32.11 46.61
CA ALA A 788 10.88 32.34 47.70
C ALA A 788 9.45 31.85 47.37
N VAL A 789 9.05 31.86 46.10
CA VAL A 789 7.76 31.33 45.63
C VAL A 789 7.81 29.81 45.54
N LEU A 790 8.93 29.24 45.08
CA LEU A 790 9.16 27.79 45.01
C LEU A 790 9.13 27.14 46.40
N GLU A 791 9.76 27.76 47.40
CA GLU A 791 9.80 27.29 48.78
C GLU A 791 8.51 27.60 49.58
N GLY A 792 7.53 28.26 48.97
CA GLY A 792 6.27 28.64 49.64
C GLY A 792 6.41 29.77 50.67
N LYS A 793 7.49 30.54 50.63
CA LYS A 793 7.74 31.70 51.50
C LYS A 793 6.96 32.96 51.07
N VAL A 794 6.50 33.03 49.82
CA VAL A 794 5.66 34.13 49.27
C VAL A 794 4.59 33.54 48.35
N ASN A 795 3.32 33.91 48.54
CA ASN A 795 2.22 33.49 47.68
C ASN A 795 2.02 34.46 46.52
N HIS A 796 2.04 33.96 45.28
CA HIS A 796 1.73 34.76 44.09
C HIS A 796 0.19 34.90 43.91
N ARG A 797 -0.50 35.44 44.92
CA ARG A 797 -1.91 35.81 44.83
C ARG A 797 -2.08 37.24 45.34
N GLY A 798 -2.05 38.19 44.40
CA GLY A 798 -2.57 39.55 44.54
C GLY A 798 -1.76 40.51 45.40
N GLY A 799 -1.26 41.59 44.79
CA GLY A 799 -0.63 42.68 45.54
C GLY A 799 0.10 43.69 44.67
N SER A 800 -0.62 44.44 43.84
CA SER A 800 -0.14 45.70 43.29
C SER A 800 0.03 46.72 44.43
N ASN A 801 1.19 46.73 45.09
CA ASN A 801 1.83 47.91 45.68
C ASN A 801 3.03 47.48 46.52
N ALA A 802 4.23 47.55 45.94
CA ALA A 802 5.45 47.77 46.69
C ALA A 802 6.44 48.51 45.78
N LYS A 803 6.66 49.79 46.09
CA LYS A 803 7.70 50.62 45.51
C LYS A 803 9.08 50.08 45.92
N GLY A 804 10.01 50.04 44.97
CA GLY A 804 11.44 50.14 45.26
C GLY A 804 12.33 49.07 44.61
N ALA A 805 12.90 49.41 43.44
CA ALA A 805 14.32 49.27 43.08
C ALA A 805 14.47 49.05 41.56
N ALA A 806 15.29 49.91 40.96
CA ALA A 806 15.45 50.11 39.53
C ALA A 806 16.20 48.98 38.80
N GLY A 807 15.89 48.78 37.51
CA GLY A 807 16.78 48.06 36.60
C GLY A 807 16.15 47.60 35.28
N ASN A 808 16.38 48.39 34.22
CA ASN A 808 16.25 48.09 32.78
C ASN A 808 14.86 47.98 32.11
N ARG A 809 14.61 49.05 31.33
CA ARG A 809 13.57 49.21 30.31
C ARG A 809 13.89 48.37 29.07
N LEU A 810 12.88 47.70 28.52
CA LEU A 810 12.73 47.47 27.08
C LEU A 810 11.33 47.92 26.67
N ALA A 811 11.28 48.64 25.55
CA ALA A 811 10.23 49.56 25.14
C ALA A 811 8.85 48.92 24.92
N ALA A 812 7.79 49.62 25.38
CA ALA A 812 6.42 49.39 24.95
C ALA A 812 6.09 50.32 23.76
N PRO A 813 5.29 49.87 22.77
CA PRO A 813 4.88 50.73 21.66
C PRO A 813 3.83 51.75 22.14
N LYS A 814 3.96 52.99 21.64
CA LYS A 814 2.99 54.09 21.82
C LYS A 814 1.61 53.67 21.27
N ARG A 815 0.56 53.91 22.06
CA ARG A 815 -0.82 54.01 21.56
C ARG A 815 -1.10 55.48 21.19
N PRO A 816 -1.75 55.79 20.07
CA PRO A 816 -2.26 57.13 19.81
C PRO A 816 -3.52 57.39 20.65
N GLY A 817 -3.70 58.64 21.06
CA GLY A 817 -4.77 59.13 21.93
C GLY A 817 -6.18 59.14 21.32
N GLY A 818 -7.18 59.23 22.20
CA GLY A 818 -8.63 59.20 21.92
C GLY A 818 -9.20 60.47 21.27
N PRO A 819 -10.51 60.82 21.42
CA PRO A 819 -11.34 60.63 22.63
C PRO A 819 -12.83 60.22 22.42
N SER A 820 -13.51 60.00 23.56
CA SER A 820 -14.91 60.35 23.89
C SER A 820 -15.88 59.21 24.25
N ALA A 821 -16.46 59.41 25.45
CA ALA A 821 -17.83 59.23 25.89
C ALA A 821 -18.64 57.97 25.49
N GLY A 822 -18.95 57.18 26.51
CA GLY A 822 -20.30 56.65 26.77
C GLY A 822 -20.80 55.55 25.85
N GLU A 823 -20.65 54.28 26.26
CA GLU A 823 -21.67 53.24 26.04
C GLU A 823 -21.32 51.98 26.86
N THR A 824 -22.31 51.43 27.54
CA THR A 824 -22.23 50.20 28.34
C THR A 824 -22.10 48.99 27.42
N ALA A 825 -20.86 48.51 27.22
CA ALA A 825 -20.62 47.30 26.45
C ALA A 825 -20.91 46.02 27.25
N GLU A 826 -21.74 45.13 26.69
CA GLU A 826 -21.97 43.79 27.23
C GLU A 826 -20.65 42.99 27.40
N PRO A 827 -20.56 42.12 28.42
CA PRO A 827 -19.38 41.30 28.64
C PRO A 827 -19.10 40.37 27.45
N THR A 828 -17.83 40.35 27.03
CA THR A 828 -17.38 39.49 25.93
C THR A 828 -17.59 38.01 26.28
N TRP A 829 -17.62 37.14 25.27
CA TRP A 829 -17.72 35.69 25.45
C TRP A 829 -16.66 35.15 26.43
N ALA A 830 -15.45 35.72 26.40
CA ALA A 830 -14.35 35.37 27.32
C ALA A 830 -14.66 35.77 28.79
N ASP A 831 -15.36 36.88 29.00
CA ASP A 831 -15.75 37.34 30.34
C ASP A 831 -16.91 36.50 30.90
N ARG A 832 -17.88 36.12 30.06
CA ARG A 832 -18.96 35.19 30.45
C ARG A 832 -18.42 33.79 30.78
N LEU A 833 -17.40 33.33 30.05
CA LEU A 833 -16.72 32.06 30.35
C LEU A 833 -15.93 32.12 31.66
N ARG A 834 -15.27 33.25 31.96
CA ARG A 834 -14.59 33.45 33.23
C ARG A 834 -15.55 33.48 34.42
N GLN A 835 -16.69 34.17 34.28
CA GLN A 835 -17.74 34.18 35.32
C GLN A 835 -18.38 32.81 35.54
N ARG A 836 -18.56 32.00 34.48
CA ARG A 836 -19.09 30.63 34.61
C ARG A 836 -18.08 29.64 35.20
N MET A 837 -16.80 29.82 34.95
CA MET A 837 -15.75 28.93 35.48
C MET A 837 -15.37 29.22 36.93
N ASN A 838 -15.78 30.36 37.49
CA ASN A 838 -15.44 30.75 38.85
C ASN A 838 -16.54 31.65 39.46
N PRO A 839 -17.70 31.09 39.86
CA PRO A 839 -18.73 31.88 40.52
C PRO A 839 -18.19 32.39 41.86
N GLU A 840 -18.17 33.71 42.07
CA GLU A 840 -17.87 34.29 43.37
C GLU A 840 -19.01 33.90 44.34
N GLU A 841 -18.69 33.05 45.32
CA GLU A 841 -19.58 32.78 46.46
C GLU A 841 -19.79 34.09 47.25
N PRO A 842 -21.04 34.47 47.58
CA PRO A 842 -21.27 35.60 48.45
C PRO A 842 -20.74 35.30 49.86
N ALA A 843 -19.96 36.23 50.41
CA ALA A 843 -19.36 36.11 51.73
C ALA A 843 -20.41 35.83 52.82
N ALA A 844 -20.18 34.80 53.63
CA ALA A 844 -21.03 34.46 54.77
C ALA A 844 -21.06 35.60 55.81
N PRO A 845 -22.22 35.94 56.40
CA PRO A 845 -22.31 36.99 57.41
C PRO A 845 -21.73 36.53 58.76
N LEU A 846 -21.07 37.47 59.45
CA LEU A 846 -20.40 37.26 60.73
C LEU A 846 -21.38 36.90 61.87
N PRO A 847 -20.96 36.10 62.86
CA PRO A 847 -21.83 35.65 63.95
C PRO A 847 -22.06 36.77 64.99
N ARG A 848 -23.34 37.11 65.26
CA ARG A 848 -23.75 37.90 66.43
C ARG A 848 -24.29 36.97 67.53
N ASP A 849 -23.71 37.12 68.72
CA ASP A 849 -24.18 36.81 70.06
C ASP A 849 -24.97 35.51 70.31
N ARG A 850 -24.27 34.51 70.87
CA ARG A 850 -24.88 33.38 71.58
C ARG A 850 -25.41 33.83 72.95
N LYS A 851 -26.71 33.62 73.22
CA LYS A 851 -27.21 33.36 74.58
C LYS A 851 -27.22 31.84 74.83
N ARG A 852 -26.65 31.42 75.97
CA ARG A 852 -26.54 30.02 76.43
C ARG A 852 -27.92 29.40 76.77
N PRO A 853 -28.05 28.07 76.69
CA PRO A 853 -29.31 27.34 76.89
C PRO A 853 -29.57 27.01 78.38
N LYS A 854 -30.83 26.74 78.74
CA LYS A 854 -31.18 25.99 79.95
C LYS A 854 -31.65 24.58 79.59
N THR A 855 -30.97 23.64 80.22
CA THR A 855 -31.25 22.21 80.34
C THR A 855 -32.66 21.92 80.83
N ASN A 856 -33.23 20.79 80.42
CA ASN A 856 -33.84 19.93 81.42
C ASN A 856 -33.68 18.44 81.12
N LYS A 857 -33.24 17.74 82.17
CA LYS A 857 -33.07 16.28 82.30
C LYS A 857 -34.36 15.71 82.88
N LYS A 858 -34.85 14.60 82.33
CA LYS A 858 -35.29 13.34 82.99
C LYS A 858 -36.25 12.60 82.05
N ARG A 859 -35.84 11.43 81.56
CA ARG A 859 -36.14 10.06 82.08
C ARG A 859 -37.57 9.63 81.76
N GLY A 860 -37.65 8.51 81.05
CA GLY A 860 -38.84 7.84 80.53
C GLY A 860 -38.38 7.09 79.29
#